data_AF-A0A257CLK3-F1
#
_entry.id   AF-A0A257CLK3-F1
#
_cell.length_a   1.000
_cell.length_b   1.000
_cell.length_c   1.000
_cell.angle_alpha   90.00
_cell.angle_beta   90.00
_cell.angle_gamma   90.00
#
_symmetry.space_group_name_H-M   'P 1'
#
loop_
_entity.id
_entity.type
_entity.pdbx_description
1 polymer ?
#
loop_
_entity_poly.entity_id
_entity_poly.type
_entity_poly.pdbx_seq_one_letter_code
_entity_poly.pdbx_strand_id
1 'polypeptide(L)'
;MRFFEQVLDIAKIEAQFFVRYPRLLVAALAVALIPAMYTIIYLSSVWDPSANTGALAVAIVNMDQGVTYREHGFNIGNEVVARLKSTGTFGYQDVSDEAQARRAVRQGRLAFALIVPSDFSSNALPGAQAGAGKLVVYTSEGNNFETAALARRFADDLGHAVNESLNERRWALVLTNTAGSQRSVSRLREGAEQLRKGASELTEGANQNASGARSVSSGARKVNEGVGQLTDGMKQLGVGLRTMDAKRPRNSEMDKLKTGAEALANGHTELTHGIDELQAGGNRLQAGMTAFRDEARDSLFVPGSVADGLGKLTDGMTQLTSGLQQASNVQQKLSEGSKQLSTGVTAVAVGMRTLSTGIRTAVTKLPEDAQLDTLAHGSDELARGTGALADGGQKLKAGALRLQAGIDLLADSLPPDVQPLGGSARGLANSVQPVIEVDAVVQNNGSGFAPNVVPGALWLGAGIAAFLIHVRVLPRKARSFSRPAQMLGKLWVPGAVVLVQAALVMLTLLWVLKIHVVHPGALALTLGVAAATFLMIVYALTRAFGDAGKALAMVFLAVQLSSSGGLLPVELSGGLFASISPWLPMTWVVQAIKVCMFGAYDDAWVRPLTWVASAGLVVSVLACYLGRWRYVLSSQVRPAVSF
;
A
#
# COMPACT_ATOMS: atom_id res chain seq x y z
N MET A 1 -80.78 18.18 -38.62
CA MET A 1 -81.05 19.52 -38.06
C MET A 1 -82.06 19.47 -36.92
N ARG A 2 -83.26 18.89 -37.09
CA ARG A 2 -84.30 18.80 -36.04
C ARG A 2 -83.88 18.25 -34.66
N PHE A 3 -83.01 17.23 -34.61
CA PHE A 3 -82.54 16.68 -33.33
C PHE A 3 -81.75 17.70 -32.50
N PHE A 4 -80.81 18.42 -33.13
CA PHE A 4 -80.02 19.43 -32.43
C PHE A 4 -80.84 20.63 -31.99
N GLU A 5 -81.83 21.03 -32.79
CA GLU A 5 -82.80 22.07 -32.42
C GLU A 5 -83.62 21.66 -31.19
N GLN A 6 -84.17 20.44 -31.19
CA GLN A 6 -84.90 19.89 -30.03
C GLN A 6 -84.03 19.82 -28.77
N VAL A 7 -82.78 19.40 -28.89
CA VAL A 7 -81.81 19.40 -27.78
C VAL A 7 -81.54 20.83 -27.29
N LEU A 8 -81.34 21.78 -28.20
CA LEU A 8 -81.08 23.18 -27.85
C LEU A 8 -82.28 23.82 -27.14
N ASP A 9 -83.49 23.50 -27.57
CA ASP A 9 -84.72 24.03 -26.97
C ASP A 9 -84.91 23.49 -25.55
N ILE A 10 -84.71 22.18 -25.34
CA ILE A 10 -84.70 21.59 -24.00
C ILE A 10 -83.60 22.22 -23.13
N ALA A 11 -82.38 22.36 -23.67
CA ALA A 11 -81.26 22.96 -22.95
C ALA A 11 -81.51 24.44 -22.57
N LYS A 12 -82.17 25.21 -23.44
CA LYS A 12 -82.56 26.60 -23.15
C LYS A 12 -83.59 26.66 -22.03
N ILE A 13 -84.60 25.79 -22.04
CA ILE A 13 -85.61 25.71 -20.97
C ILE A 13 -84.93 25.38 -19.64
N GLU A 14 -84.04 24.40 -19.62
CA GLU A 14 -83.26 24.04 -18.43
C GLU A 14 -82.33 25.17 -17.97
N ALA A 15 -81.63 25.83 -18.89
CA ALA A 15 -80.73 26.96 -18.59
C ALA A 15 -81.49 28.16 -18.01
N GLN A 16 -82.73 28.42 -18.44
CA GLN A 16 -83.57 29.47 -17.87
C GLN A 16 -83.85 29.27 -16.38
N PHE A 17 -83.89 28.03 -15.88
CA PHE A 17 -84.05 27.78 -14.44
C PHE A 17 -82.87 28.32 -13.62
N PHE A 18 -81.65 28.25 -14.14
CA PHE A 18 -80.46 28.79 -13.46
C PHE A 18 -80.46 30.32 -13.42
N VAL A 19 -81.00 30.98 -14.45
CA VAL A 19 -81.15 32.45 -14.47
C VAL A 19 -82.31 32.90 -13.56
N ARG A 20 -83.45 32.19 -13.61
CA ARG A 20 -84.65 32.54 -12.86
C ARG A 20 -84.52 32.27 -11.36
N TYR A 21 -83.74 31.26 -10.98
CA TYR A 21 -83.52 30.88 -9.58
C TYR A 21 -82.04 31.03 -9.21
N PRO A 22 -81.59 32.21 -8.73
CA PRO A 22 -80.17 32.47 -8.46
C PRO A 22 -79.56 31.51 -7.43
N ARG A 23 -80.39 30.95 -6.53
CA ARG A 23 -79.96 29.90 -5.58
C ARG A 23 -79.54 28.60 -6.28
N LEU A 24 -80.17 28.26 -7.40
CA LEU A 24 -79.83 27.08 -8.21
C LEU A 24 -78.48 27.29 -8.93
N LEU A 25 -78.23 28.50 -9.45
CA LEU A 25 -76.93 28.86 -10.03
C LEU A 25 -75.79 28.77 -9.01
N VAL A 26 -75.97 29.34 -7.82
CA VAL A 26 -75.00 29.23 -6.73
C VAL A 26 -74.76 27.76 -6.34
N ALA A 27 -75.82 26.94 -6.26
CA ALA A 27 -75.70 25.52 -5.97
C ALA A 27 -74.93 24.77 -7.07
N ALA A 28 -75.17 25.06 -8.35
CA ALA A 28 -74.43 24.45 -9.46
C ALA A 28 -72.96 24.87 -9.48
N LEU A 29 -72.65 26.15 -9.24
CA LEU A 29 -71.27 26.60 -9.10
C LEU A 29 -70.57 25.92 -7.93
N ALA A 30 -71.25 25.81 -6.78
CA ALA A 30 -70.70 25.10 -5.62
C ALA A 30 -70.43 23.62 -5.94
N VAL A 31 -71.36 22.92 -6.60
CA VAL A 31 -71.17 21.52 -7.02
C VAL A 31 -70.02 21.39 -8.03
N ALA A 32 -69.91 22.31 -8.99
CA ALA A 32 -68.82 22.32 -9.97
C ALA A 32 -67.44 22.52 -9.33
N LEU A 33 -67.36 23.19 -8.18
CA LEU A 33 -66.11 23.40 -7.43
C LEU A 33 -65.72 22.19 -6.55
N ILE A 34 -66.65 21.29 -6.19
CA ILE A 34 -66.36 20.15 -5.31
C ILE A 34 -65.25 19.25 -5.89
N PRO A 35 -65.29 18.83 -7.17
CA PRO A 35 -64.21 18.02 -7.74
C PRO A 35 -62.85 18.72 -7.70
N ALA A 36 -62.78 20.02 -8.01
CA ALA A 36 -61.54 20.78 -7.96
C ALA A 36 -60.98 20.87 -6.53
N MET A 37 -61.83 21.12 -5.55
CA MET A 37 -61.42 21.15 -4.14
C MET A 37 -61.00 19.77 -3.63
N TYR A 38 -61.69 18.70 -4.05
CA TYR A 38 -61.27 17.33 -3.76
C TYR A 38 -59.87 17.06 -4.31
N THR A 39 -59.61 17.42 -5.57
CA THR A 39 -58.28 17.26 -6.19
C THR A 39 -57.22 18.05 -5.42
N ILE A 40 -57.50 19.30 -5.05
CA ILE A 40 -56.55 20.13 -4.27
C ILE A 40 -56.27 19.47 -2.92
N ILE A 41 -57.29 19.10 -2.15
CA ILE A 41 -57.14 18.49 -0.82
C ILE A 41 -56.37 17.16 -0.92
N TYR A 42 -56.78 16.29 -1.83
CA TYR A 42 -56.17 14.97 -1.97
C TYR A 42 -54.72 15.08 -2.46
N LEU A 43 -54.49 15.79 -3.58
CA LEU A 43 -53.16 15.86 -4.18
C LEU A 43 -52.17 16.64 -3.31
N SER A 44 -52.62 17.67 -2.59
CA SER A 44 -51.76 18.38 -1.62
C SER A 44 -51.34 17.49 -0.45
N SER A 45 -52.19 16.55 -0.01
CA SER A 45 -51.84 15.61 1.06
C SER A 45 -50.83 14.54 0.66
N VAL A 46 -50.57 14.35 -0.64
CA VAL A 46 -49.64 13.33 -1.17
C VAL A 46 -48.62 13.91 -2.16
N TRP A 47 -48.43 15.24 -2.17
CA TRP A 47 -47.68 15.94 -3.21
C TRP A 47 -46.21 15.52 -3.31
N ASP A 48 -45.50 15.51 -2.17
CA ASP A 48 -44.11 15.07 -2.09
C ASP A 48 -43.80 14.48 -0.70
N PRO A 49 -44.14 13.20 -0.47
CA PRO A 49 -43.89 12.54 0.80
C PRO A 49 -42.39 12.41 1.10
N SER A 50 -41.56 12.28 0.06
CA SER A 50 -40.10 12.15 0.19
C SER A 50 -39.43 13.39 0.75
N ALA A 51 -39.91 14.59 0.41
CA ALA A 51 -39.39 15.84 0.96
C ALA A 51 -39.70 16.02 2.46
N ASN A 52 -40.69 15.31 2.99
CA ASN A 52 -41.13 15.41 4.38
C ASN A 52 -40.67 14.26 5.28
N THR A 53 -39.75 13.39 4.83
CA THR A 53 -39.29 12.26 5.65
C THR A 53 -38.63 12.69 6.97
N GLY A 54 -38.10 13.91 7.05
CA GLY A 54 -37.60 14.50 8.29
C GLY A 54 -38.65 14.63 9.40
N ALA A 55 -39.96 14.63 9.07
CA ALA A 55 -41.04 14.62 10.05
C ALA A 55 -41.29 13.24 10.69
N LEU A 56 -40.77 12.17 10.10
CA LEU A 56 -40.87 10.83 10.66
C LEU A 56 -39.88 10.67 11.81
N ALA A 57 -40.41 10.46 13.01
CA ALA A 57 -39.61 10.18 14.18
C ALA A 57 -39.02 8.76 14.12
N VAL A 58 -37.70 8.64 14.11
CA VAL A 58 -36.97 7.36 14.03
C VAL A 58 -36.05 7.24 15.23
N ALA A 59 -36.14 6.15 15.99
CA ALA A 59 -35.19 5.92 17.08
C ALA A 59 -33.84 5.45 16.54
N ILE A 60 -32.77 5.95 17.15
CA ILE A 60 -31.43 5.37 17.05
C ILE A 60 -31.04 4.87 18.44
N VAL A 61 -30.75 3.58 18.53
CA VAL A 61 -30.20 2.92 19.72
C VAL A 61 -28.80 2.42 19.34
N ASN A 62 -27.76 3.04 19.89
CA ASN A 62 -26.39 2.60 19.65
C ASN A 62 -25.78 1.97 20.89
N MET A 63 -25.57 0.67 20.84
CA MET A 63 -24.95 -0.11 21.91
C MET A 63 -23.51 -0.51 21.59
N ASP A 64 -23.02 -0.17 20.40
CA ASP A 64 -21.71 -0.59 19.87
C ASP A 64 -20.56 -0.12 20.75
N GLN A 65 -19.78 -1.08 21.25
CA GLN A 65 -18.62 -0.83 22.10
C GLN A 65 -17.37 -0.49 21.28
N GLY A 66 -17.41 -0.68 19.96
CA GLY A 66 -16.24 -0.56 19.11
C GLY A 66 -15.36 -1.81 19.14
N VAL A 67 -14.25 -1.76 18.41
CA VAL A 67 -13.26 -2.84 18.31
C VAL A 67 -11.87 -2.27 18.12
N THR A 68 -10.87 -2.90 18.75
CA THR A 68 -9.47 -2.65 18.40
C THR A 68 -9.08 -3.58 17.26
N TYR A 69 -8.76 -3.03 16.09
CA TYR A 69 -8.35 -3.78 14.91
C TYR A 69 -7.01 -3.27 14.40
N ARG A 70 -6.00 -4.16 14.35
CA ARG A 70 -4.62 -3.83 13.94
C ARG A 70 -4.07 -2.61 14.69
N GLU A 71 -4.13 -2.66 16.02
CA GLU A 71 -3.65 -1.63 16.95
C GLU A 71 -4.37 -0.28 16.91
N HIS A 72 -5.44 -0.16 16.10
CA HIS A 72 -6.26 1.05 16.01
C HIS A 72 -7.66 0.78 16.57
N GLY A 73 -8.18 1.70 17.39
CA GLY A 73 -9.55 1.65 17.90
C GLY A 73 -10.54 2.19 16.87
N PHE A 74 -11.58 1.42 16.56
CA PHE A 74 -12.66 1.81 15.66
C PHE A 74 -14.02 1.64 16.34
N ASN A 75 -14.95 2.56 16.11
CA ASN A 75 -16.34 2.38 16.51
C ASN A 75 -17.23 2.77 15.31
N ILE A 76 -17.57 1.76 14.51
CA ILE A 76 -18.34 1.89 13.28
C ILE A 76 -19.78 2.31 13.61
N GLY A 77 -20.36 1.86 14.73
CA GLY A 77 -21.68 2.26 15.17
C GLY A 77 -21.81 3.77 15.37
N ASN A 78 -20.87 4.38 16.10
CA ASN A 78 -20.84 5.83 16.32
C ASN A 78 -20.74 6.61 15.01
N GLU A 79 -19.93 6.13 14.07
CA GLU A 79 -19.78 6.77 12.75
C GLU A 79 -21.05 6.67 11.91
N VAL A 80 -21.70 5.51 11.91
CA VAL A 80 -23.00 5.31 11.25
C VAL A 80 -24.03 6.28 11.82
N VAL A 81 -24.15 6.36 13.16
CA VAL A 81 -25.09 7.26 13.82
C VAL A 81 -24.78 8.72 13.52
N ALA A 82 -23.51 9.13 13.57
CA ALA A 82 -23.10 10.49 13.26
C ALA A 82 -23.45 10.86 11.81
N ARG A 83 -23.19 9.95 10.85
CA ARG A 83 -23.51 10.16 9.44
C ARG A 83 -25.01 10.29 9.22
N LEU A 84 -25.81 9.40 9.79
CA LEU A 84 -27.28 9.44 9.68
C LEU A 84 -27.84 10.77 10.19
N LYS A 85 -27.39 11.22 11.36
CA LYS A 85 -27.80 12.52 11.91
C LYS A 85 -27.36 13.69 11.04
N SER A 86 -26.19 13.63 10.43
CA SER A 86 -25.71 14.69 9.53
C SER A 86 -26.51 14.78 8.22
N THR A 87 -26.95 13.63 7.68
CA THR A 87 -27.79 13.58 6.47
C THR A 87 -29.21 14.07 6.73
N GLY A 88 -29.74 13.86 7.95
CA GLY A 88 -31.04 14.41 8.35
C GLY A 88 -32.23 13.84 7.58
N THR A 89 -32.10 12.63 7.01
CA THR A 89 -33.16 11.98 6.21
C THR A 89 -34.46 11.78 6.99
N PHE A 90 -34.35 11.50 8.29
CA PHE A 90 -35.45 11.30 9.22
C PHE A 90 -35.27 12.16 10.47
N GLY A 91 -36.34 12.33 11.24
CA GLY A 91 -36.33 12.96 12.56
C GLY A 91 -35.72 12.02 13.60
N TYR A 92 -34.41 11.82 13.55
CA TYR A 92 -33.70 10.88 14.42
C TYR A 92 -33.76 11.30 15.89
N GLN A 93 -34.11 10.35 16.77
CA GLN A 93 -34.16 10.52 18.22
C GLN A 93 -33.25 9.51 18.90
N ASP A 94 -32.33 9.97 19.73
CA ASP A 94 -31.48 9.09 20.52
C ASP A 94 -32.29 8.43 21.63
N VAL A 95 -32.24 7.10 21.68
CA VAL A 95 -32.87 6.31 22.74
C VAL A 95 -31.82 5.39 23.33
N SER A 96 -31.64 5.46 24.65
CA SER A 96 -30.60 4.69 25.35
C SER A 96 -30.96 3.22 25.54
N ASP A 97 -32.26 2.89 25.56
CA ASP A 97 -32.77 1.54 25.82
C ASP A 97 -33.48 0.95 24.59
N GLU A 98 -33.01 -0.22 24.14
CA GLU A 98 -33.61 -0.96 23.03
C GLU A 98 -35.08 -1.30 23.28
N ALA A 99 -35.43 -1.72 24.50
CA ALA A 99 -36.80 -2.09 24.83
C ALA A 99 -37.75 -0.89 24.82
N GLN A 100 -37.27 0.30 25.21
CA GLN A 100 -37.99 1.55 25.06
C GLN A 100 -38.22 1.90 23.59
N ALA A 101 -37.19 1.80 22.74
CA ALA A 101 -37.31 2.08 21.31
C ALA A 101 -38.32 1.15 20.62
N ARG A 102 -38.23 -0.17 20.89
CA ARG A 102 -39.18 -1.16 20.38
C ARG A 102 -40.60 -0.83 20.83
N ARG A 103 -40.84 -0.59 22.12
CA ARG A 103 -42.17 -0.19 22.63
C ARG A 103 -42.71 1.08 21.97
N ALA A 104 -41.86 2.08 21.75
CA ALA A 104 -42.27 3.32 21.10
C ALA A 104 -42.67 3.12 19.62
N VAL A 105 -42.00 2.21 18.91
CA VAL A 105 -42.42 1.76 17.56
C VAL A 105 -43.73 1.01 17.62
N ARG A 106 -43.90 0.05 18.55
CA ARG A 106 -45.15 -0.73 18.72
C ARG A 106 -46.34 0.17 19.01
N GLN A 107 -46.15 1.21 19.83
CA GLN A 107 -47.19 2.19 20.19
C GLN A 107 -47.46 3.24 19.09
N GLY A 108 -46.73 3.21 17.97
CA GLY A 108 -46.88 4.15 16.86
C GLY A 108 -46.39 5.57 17.18
N ARG A 109 -45.55 5.75 18.20
CA ARG A 109 -44.89 7.03 18.48
C ARG A 109 -43.67 7.27 17.59
N LEU A 110 -43.04 6.18 17.15
CA LEU A 110 -41.92 6.17 16.24
C LEU A 110 -42.28 5.35 15.00
N ALA A 111 -41.77 5.78 13.85
CA ALA A 111 -41.94 5.10 12.56
C ALA A 111 -41.23 3.74 12.54
N PHE A 112 -39.97 3.71 12.96
CA PHE A 112 -39.14 2.53 13.15
C PHE A 112 -37.95 2.87 14.07
N ALA A 113 -37.19 1.87 14.45
CA ALA A 113 -35.96 2.02 15.25
C ALA A 113 -34.79 1.34 14.55
N LEU A 114 -33.66 2.05 14.46
CA LEU A 114 -32.36 1.47 14.12
C LEU A 114 -31.63 1.12 15.42
N ILE A 115 -31.31 -0.16 15.58
CA ILE A 115 -30.57 -0.70 16.72
C ILE A 115 -29.22 -1.18 16.21
N VAL A 116 -28.16 -0.60 16.74
CA VAL A 116 -26.77 -0.99 16.50
C VAL A 116 -26.31 -1.85 17.68
N PRO A 117 -26.17 -3.18 17.52
CA PRO A 117 -25.80 -4.09 18.61
C PRO A 117 -24.41 -3.81 19.18
N SER A 118 -24.16 -4.29 20.40
CA SER A 118 -22.89 -4.05 21.10
C SER A 118 -21.66 -4.67 20.45
N ASP A 119 -21.85 -5.72 19.67
CA ASP A 119 -20.82 -6.47 18.95
C ASP A 119 -20.73 -6.06 17.46
N PHE A 120 -21.42 -4.98 17.07
CA PHE A 120 -21.50 -4.54 15.68
C PHE A 120 -20.12 -4.27 15.08
N SER A 121 -19.30 -3.40 15.69
CA SER A 121 -17.95 -3.12 15.19
C SER A 121 -17.06 -4.36 15.16
N SER A 122 -17.12 -5.19 16.21
CA SER A 122 -16.30 -6.40 16.32
C SER A 122 -16.62 -7.45 15.26
N ASN A 123 -17.86 -7.51 14.78
CA ASN A 123 -18.26 -8.43 13.72
C ASN A 123 -18.16 -7.81 12.33
N ALA A 124 -18.48 -6.52 12.20
CA ALA A 124 -18.47 -5.81 10.92
C ALA A 124 -17.05 -5.57 10.41
N LEU A 125 -16.10 -5.14 11.25
CA LEU A 125 -14.80 -4.68 10.78
C LEU A 125 -13.83 -5.79 10.34
N PRO A 126 -13.74 -6.97 11.00
CA PRO A 126 -12.82 -8.03 10.59
C PRO A 126 -13.22 -8.75 9.29
N GLY A 127 -14.51 -8.72 8.91
CA GLY A 127 -14.99 -9.38 7.69
C GLY A 127 -14.76 -10.90 7.68
N ALA A 128 -14.78 -11.54 8.85
CA ALA A 128 -14.58 -12.99 8.98
C ALA A 128 -15.61 -13.78 8.18
N GLN A 129 -16.88 -13.40 8.32
CA GLN A 129 -18.03 -14.02 7.65
C GLN A 129 -18.90 -12.94 7.03
N ALA A 130 -19.60 -13.28 5.94
CA ALA A 130 -20.56 -12.37 5.32
C ALA A 130 -21.76 -12.16 6.25
N GLY A 131 -22.19 -10.91 6.40
CA GLY A 131 -23.32 -10.52 7.24
C GLY A 131 -23.10 -10.69 8.74
N ALA A 132 -21.85 -10.80 9.20
CA ALA A 132 -21.55 -10.93 10.63
C ALA A 132 -21.95 -9.67 11.42
N GLY A 133 -21.70 -8.48 10.86
CA GLY A 133 -22.14 -7.22 11.45
C GLY A 133 -23.63 -7.00 11.22
N LYS A 134 -24.46 -7.20 12.24
CA LYS A 134 -25.91 -7.04 12.12
C LYS A 134 -26.31 -5.62 12.47
N LEU A 135 -27.09 -4.99 11.60
CA LEU A 135 -27.83 -3.75 11.92
C LEU A 135 -29.30 -4.12 12.02
N VAL A 136 -29.91 -3.91 13.17
CA VAL A 136 -31.31 -4.31 13.37
C VAL A 136 -32.21 -3.12 13.10
N VAL A 137 -33.14 -3.26 12.16
CA VAL A 137 -34.19 -2.27 11.90
C VAL A 137 -35.51 -2.87 12.36
N TYR A 138 -36.06 -2.29 13.44
CA TYR A 138 -37.32 -2.72 14.02
C TYR A 138 -38.47 -1.83 13.55
N THR A 139 -39.49 -2.40 12.92
CA THR A 139 -40.65 -1.68 12.39
C THR A 139 -41.96 -2.41 12.68
N SER A 140 -43.10 -1.75 12.49
CA SER A 140 -44.43 -2.33 12.67
C SER A 140 -45.27 -2.15 11.40
N GLU A 141 -45.52 -3.25 10.69
CA GLU A 141 -46.33 -3.24 9.46
C GLU A 141 -47.80 -2.90 9.77
N GLY A 142 -48.32 -3.41 10.89
CA GLY A 142 -49.68 -3.14 11.33
C GLY A 142 -49.92 -1.67 11.68
N ASN A 143 -48.93 -0.97 12.23
CA ASN A 143 -49.06 0.46 12.53
C ASN A 143 -49.15 1.28 11.23
N ASN A 144 -48.22 1.04 10.30
CA ASN A 144 -48.23 1.65 8.98
C ASN A 144 -47.39 0.84 7.97
N PHE A 145 -48.06 0.25 6.98
CA PHE A 145 -47.43 -0.61 5.98
C PHE A 145 -46.41 0.12 5.10
N GLU A 146 -46.70 1.36 4.69
CA GLU A 146 -45.77 2.17 3.88
C GLU A 146 -44.53 2.59 4.67
N THR A 147 -44.68 2.86 5.96
CA THR A 147 -43.54 3.15 6.84
C THR A 147 -42.63 1.93 7.00
N ALA A 148 -43.21 0.74 7.14
CA ALA A 148 -42.45 -0.49 7.18
C ALA A 148 -41.71 -0.73 5.85
N ALA A 149 -42.35 -0.47 4.70
CA ALA A 149 -41.69 -0.54 3.40
C ALA A 149 -40.51 0.45 3.29
N LEU A 150 -40.69 1.68 3.78
CA LEU A 150 -39.63 2.68 3.86
C LEU A 150 -38.47 2.22 4.77
N ALA A 151 -38.79 1.62 5.92
CA ALA A 151 -37.79 1.07 6.84
C ALA A 151 -37.00 -0.08 6.22
N ARG A 152 -37.64 -0.98 5.46
CA ARG A 152 -36.97 -2.07 4.72
C ARG A 152 -35.97 -1.51 3.71
N ARG A 153 -36.40 -0.55 2.88
CA ARG A 153 -35.54 0.11 1.90
C ARG A 153 -34.38 0.86 2.57
N PHE A 154 -34.66 1.58 3.65
CA PHE A 154 -33.64 2.25 4.45
C PHE A 154 -32.60 1.26 5.00
N ALA A 155 -33.05 0.09 5.49
CA ALA A 155 -32.15 -0.94 6.03
C ALA A 155 -31.20 -1.46 4.94
N ASP A 156 -31.72 -1.75 3.74
CA ASP A 156 -30.94 -2.20 2.59
C ASP A 156 -29.92 -1.13 2.14
N ASP A 157 -30.39 0.11 1.95
CA ASP A 157 -29.55 1.25 1.56
C ASP A 157 -28.44 1.51 2.61
N LEU A 158 -28.77 1.44 3.89
CA LEU A 158 -27.82 1.57 4.99
C LEU A 158 -26.78 0.45 4.98
N GLY A 159 -27.22 -0.80 4.83
CA GLY A 159 -26.32 -1.96 4.74
C GLY A 159 -25.32 -1.81 3.59
N HIS A 160 -25.78 -1.37 2.42
CA HIS A 160 -24.91 -1.09 1.28
C HIS A 160 -23.92 0.04 1.56
N ALA A 161 -24.40 1.18 2.05
CA ALA A 161 -23.56 2.34 2.34
C ALA A 161 -22.49 2.06 3.42
N VAL A 162 -22.82 1.24 4.42
CA VAL A 162 -21.86 0.82 5.45
C VAL A 162 -20.82 -0.14 4.87
N ASN A 163 -21.22 -1.14 4.09
CA ASN A 163 -20.26 -2.04 3.45
C ASN A 163 -19.31 -1.30 2.50
N GLU A 164 -19.81 -0.34 1.72
CA GLU A 164 -18.99 0.51 0.85
C GLU A 164 -17.94 1.30 1.66
N SER A 165 -18.38 1.97 2.74
CA SER A 165 -17.48 2.73 3.61
C SER A 165 -16.44 1.85 4.32
N LEU A 166 -16.83 0.66 4.78
CA LEU A 166 -15.92 -0.31 5.37
C LEU A 166 -14.89 -0.81 4.35
N ASN A 167 -15.31 -1.04 3.10
CA ASN A 167 -14.43 -1.46 2.03
C ASN A 167 -13.39 -0.38 1.71
N GLU A 168 -13.80 0.88 1.54
CA GLU A 168 -12.88 2.00 1.33
C GLU A 168 -11.82 2.09 2.44
N ARG A 169 -12.24 2.00 3.70
CA ARG A 169 -11.32 2.04 4.85
C ARG A 169 -10.35 0.88 4.88
N ARG A 170 -10.83 -0.34 4.61
CA ARG A 170 -9.94 -1.51 4.53
C ARG A 170 -8.95 -1.39 3.39
N TRP A 171 -9.39 -0.89 2.22
CA TRP A 171 -8.50 -0.61 1.10
C TRP A 171 -7.44 0.43 1.47
N ALA A 172 -7.81 1.50 2.20
CA ALA A 172 -6.86 2.46 2.73
C ALA A 172 -5.82 1.78 3.65
N LEU A 173 -6.27 0.95 4.60
CA LEU A 173 -5.39 0.19 5.51
C LEU A 173 -4.46 -0.79 4.77
N VAL A 174 -4.92 -1.38 3.66
CA VAL A 174 -4.14 -2.32 2.83
C VAL A 174 -3.11 -1.59 1.96
N LEU A 175 -3.49 -0.44 1.41
CA LEU A 175 -2.59 0.41 0.65
C LEU A 175 -1.49 0.98 1.53
N THR A 176 -1.81 1.34 2.78
CA THR A 176 -0.81 1.85 3.73
C THR A 176 0.07 0.75 4.32
N ASN A 177 -0.43 -0.47 4.55
CA ASN A 177 0.33 -1.51 5.26
C ASN A 177 0.88 -2.68 4.38
N THR A 178 0.21 -3.08 3.30
CA THR A 178 0.51 -4.37 2.63
C THR A 178 1.18 -4.21 1.26
N ALA A 179 0.73 -3.27 0.43
CA ALA A 179 1.20 -3.17 -0.97
C ALA A 179 2.65 -2.67 -1.10
N GLY A 180 3.09 -1.80 -0.19
CA GLY A 180 4.48 -1.32 -0.13
C GLY A 180 5.42 -2.30 0.57
N SER A 181 4.94 -3.02 1.58
CA SER A 181 5.80 -3.83 2.46
C SER A 181 6.28 -5.13 1.80
N GLN A 182 5.39 -5.91 1.17
CA GLN A 182 5.74 -7.25 0.71
C GLN A 182 6.76 -7.28 -0.44
N ARG A 183 6.58 -6.42 -1.47
CA ARG A 183 7.55 -6.31 -2.58
C ARG A 183 8.86 -5.62 -2.17
N SER A 184 8.83 -4.83 -1.11
CA SER A 184 10.04 -4.16 -0.60
C SER A 184 10.85 -5.12 0.27
N VAL A 185 10.19 -5.94 1.10
CA VAL A 185 10.82 -7.02 1.87
C VAL A 185 11.40 -8.09 0.95
N SER A 186 10.70 -8.48 -0.12
CA SER A 186 11.24 -9.45 -1.10
C SER A 186 12.46 -8.90 -1.84
N ARG A 187 12.41 -7.65 -2.33
CA ARG A 187 13.56 -6.99 -2.97
C ARG A 187 14.72 -6.78 -2.01
N LEU A 188 14.44 -6.49 -0.74
CA LEU A 188 15.48 -6.33 0.28
C LEU A 188 16.15 -7.66 0.60
N ARG A 189 15.40 -8.78 0.66
CA ARG A 189 15.97 -10.13 0.76
C ARG A 189 16.83 -10.50 -0.44
N GLU A 190 16.35 -10.25 -1.66
CA GLU A 190 17.15 -10.48 -2.87
C GLU A 190 18.43 -9.63 -2.89
N GLY A 191 18.34 -8.36 -2.51
CA GLY A 191 19.48 -7.46 -2.37
C GLY A 191 20.46 -7.92 -1.29
N ALA A 192 19.97 -8.39 -0.14
CA ALA A 192 20.80 -8.93 0.94
C ALA A 192 21.54 -10.20 0.48
N GLU A 193 20.89 -11.11 -0.25
CA GLU A 193 21.55 -12.30 -0.80
C GLU A 193 22.60 -11.96 -1.86
N GLN A 194 22.34 -10.99 -2.75
CA GLN A 194 23.36 -10.50 -3.69
C GLN A 194 24.55 -9.90 -2.96
N LEU A 195 24.30 -9.11 -1.91
CA LEU A 195 25.35 -8.50 -1.11
C LEU A 195 26.15 -9.55 -0.33
N ARG A 196 25.49 -10.61 0.17
CA ARG A 196 26.12 -11.75 0.84
C ARG A 196 27.07 -12.48 -0.10
N LYS A 197 26.64 -12.74 -1.35
CA LYS A 197 27.50 -13.32 -2.40
C LYS A 197 28.70 -12.43 -2.70
N GLY A 198 28.48 -11.13 -2.92
CA GLY A 198 29.56 -10.18 -3.17
C GLY A 198 30.55 -10.04 -2.01
N ALA A 199 30.08 -10.08 -0.76
CA ALA A 199 30.93 -10.07 0.43
C ALA A 199 31.79 -11.35 0.54
N SER A 200 31.23 -12.51 0.16
CA SER A 200 31.96 -13.77 0.08
C SER A 200 33.06 -13.71 -0.99
N GLU A 201 32.72 -13.25 -2.20
CA GLU A 201 33.69 -13.08 -3.31
C GLU A 201 34.80 -12.09 -2.94
N LEU A 202 34.46 -10.99 -2.27
CA LEU A 202 35.43 -10.00 -1.78
C LEU A 202 36.37 -10.61 -0.72
N THR A 203 35.84 -11.45 0.17
CA THR A 203 36.64 -12.16 1.19
C THR A 203 37.62 -13.13 0.52
N GLU A 204 37.17 -13.85 -0.50
CA GLU A 204 38.01 -14.77 -1.26
C GLU A 204 39.10 -14.04 -2.07
N GLY A 205 38.73 -12.97 -2.78
CA GLY A 205 39.68 -12.11 -3.47
C GLY A 205 40.71 -11.46 -2.53
N ALA A 206 40.28 -11.02 -1.34
CA ALA A 206 41.19 -10.50 -0.31
C ALA A 206 42.17 -11.56 0.20
N ASN A 207 41.73 -12.82 0.34
CA ASN A 207 42.62 -13.94 0.69
C ASN A 207 43.65 -14.21 -0.42
N GLN A 208 43.24 -14.20 -1.69
CA GLN A 208 44.14 -14.37 -2.84
C GLN A 208 45.14 -13.22 -2.96
N ASN A 209 44.71 -11.97 -2.73
CA ASN A 209 45.61 -10.82 -2.71
C ASN A 209 46.61 -10.92 -1.54
N ALA A 210 46.15 -11.30 -0.36
CA ALA A 210 47.03 -11.47 0.80
C ALA A 210 48.08 -12.58 0.59
N SER A 211 47.71 -13.70 -0.04
CA SER A 211 48.68 -14.76 -0.38
C SER A 211 49.65 -14.30 -1.47
N GLY A 212 49.16 -13.64 -2.52
CA GLY A 212 49.98 -13.05 -3.58
C GLY A 212 50.99 -12.05 -3.01
N ALA A 213 50.54 -11.12 -2.18
CA ALA A 213 51.40 -10.13 -1.53
C ALA A 213 52.48 -10.77 -0.64
N ARG A 214 52.17 -11.87 0.08
CA ARG A 214 53.16 -12.64 0.84
C ARG A 214 54.21 -13.29 -0.07
N SER A 215 53.79 -13.86 -1.19
CA SER A 215 54.71 -14.45 -2.18
C SER A 215 55.64 -13.39 -2.79
N VAL A 216 55.09 -12.24 -3.17
CA VAL A 216 55.89 -11.12 -3.69
C VAL A 216 56.82 -10.56 -2.61
N SER A 217 56.37 -10.43 -1.35
CA SER A 217 57.22 -10.02 -0.23
C SER A 217 58.38 -10.98 0.00
N SER A 218 58.14 -12.29 -0.08
CA SER A 218 59.21 -13.29 -0.01
C SER A 218 60.19 -13.18 -1.19
N GLY A 219 59.69 -12.92 -2.40
CA GLY A 219 60.53 -12.67 -3.58
C GLY A 219 61.37 -11.41 -3.44
N ALA A 220 60.77 -10.31 -2.99
CA ALA A 220 61.43 -9.04 -2.75
C ALA A 220 62.56 -9.16 -1.71
N ARG A 221 62.35 -9.94 -0.63
CA ARG A 221 63.43 -10.24 0.33
C ARG A 221 64.60 -10.98 -0.30
N LYS A 222 64.34 -12.01 -1.11
CA LYS A 222 65.40 -12.74 -1.83
C LYS A 222 66.15 -11.85 -2.81
N VAL A 223 65.44 -10.95 -3.50
CA VAL A 223 66.07 -9.95 -4.38
C VAL A 223 66.94 -8.99 -3.55
N ASN A 224 66.44 -8.50 -2.41
CA ASN A 224 67.20 -7.62 -1.52
C ASN A 224 68.50 -8.30 -1.01
N GLU A 225 68.40 -9.55 -0.59
CA GLU A 225 69.56 -10.36 -0.18
C GLU A 225 70.57 -10.55 -1.34
N GLY A 226 70.08 -10.88 -2.55
CA GLY A 226 70.92 -11.05 -3.73
C GLY A 226 71.58 -9.75 -4.21
N VAL A 227 70.87 -8.63 -4.15
CA VAL A 227 71.41 -7.30 -4.44
C VAL A 227 72.47 -6.90 -3.42
N GLY A 228 72.26 -7.20 -2.14
CA GLY A 228 73.26 -7.01 -1.09
C GLY A 228 74.54 -7.80 -1.37
N GLN A 229 74.42 -9.10 -1.66
CA GLN A 229 75.56 -9.95 -2.01
C GLN A 229 76.31 -9.46 -3.25
N LEU A 230 75.59 -9.04 -4.29
CA LEU A 230 76.19 -8.49 -5.51
C LEU A 230 76.94 -7.17 -5.23
N THR A 231 76.32 -6.28 -4.44
CA THR A 231 76.91 -5.00 -4.06
C THR A 231 78.21 -5.21 -3.28
N ASP A 232 78.19 -6.10 -2.29
CA ASP A 232 79.37 -6.44 -1.49
C ASP A 232 80.45 -7.10 -2.35
N GLY A 233 80.09 -8.03 -3.23
CA GLY A 233 81.02 -8.69 -4.15
C GLY A 233 81.68 -7.72 -5.13
N MET A 234 80.93 -6.77 -5.68
CA MET A 234 81.46 -5.74 -6.58
C MET A 234 82.37 -4.75 -5.84
N LYS A 235 82.02 -4.37 -4.60
CA LYS A 235 82.89 -3.55 -3.74
C LYS A 235 84.20 -4.28 -3.44
N GLN A 236 84.15 -5.57 -3.09
CA GLN A 236 85.34 -6.40 -2.85
C GLN A 236 86.22 -6.54 -4.10
N LEU A 237 85.62 -6.79 -5.27
CA LEU A 237 86.33 -6.86 -6.55
C LEU A 237 87.01 -5.53 -6.88
N GLY A 238 86.33 -4.41 -6.66
CA GLY A 238 86.89 -3.07 -6.84
C GLY A 238 88.07 -2.78 -5.91
N VAL A 239 88.02 -3.25 -4.66
CA VAL A 239 89.16 -3.15 -3.71
C VAL A 239 90.33 -4.03 -4.18
N GLY A 240 90.05 -5.26 -4.62
CA GLY A 240 91.07 -6.19 -5.13
C GLY A 240 91.81 -5.66 -6.35
N LEU A 241 91.08 -5.17 -7.35
CA LEU A 241 91.66 -4.60 -8.57
C LEU A 241 92.49 -3.33 -8.31
N ARG A 242 92.03 -2.44 -7.42
CA ARG A 242 92.81 -1.27 -6.99
C ARG A 242 94.09 -1.65 -6.26
N THR A 243 94.05 -2.70 -5.44
CA THR A 243 95.24 -3.21 -4.74
C THR A 243 96.26 -3.80 -5.72
N MET A 244 95.80 -4.52 -6.76
CA MET A 244 96.68 -5.04 -7.81
C MET A 244 97.32 -3.93 -8.65
N ASP A 245 96.58 -2.86 -8.96
CA ASP A 245 97.12 -1.69 -9.67
C ASP A 245 98.19 -0.98 -8.83
N ALA A 246 97.97 -0.84 -7.51
CA ALA A 246 98.89 -0.16 -6.59
C ALA A 246 100.22 -0.90 -6.33
N LYS A 247 100.23 -2.24 -6.36
CA LYS A 247 101.41 -3.07 -6.05
C LYS A 247 102.27 -3.46 -7.27
N ARG A 248 101.98 -2.95 -8.46
CA ARG A 248 102.65 -3.35 -9.70
C ARG A 248 104.05 -2.72 -9.84
N PRO A 249 105.04 -3.42 -10.43
CA PRO A 249 106.34 -2.84 -10.78
C PRO A 249 106.17 -1.65 -11.74
N ARG A 250 106.93 -0.58 -11.52
CA ARG A 250 106.82 0.61 -12.38
C ARG A 250 107.37 0.29 -13.77
N ASN A 251 106.78 0.89 -14.81
CA ASN A 251 107.27 0.71 -16.19
C ASN A 251 108.78 1.05 -16.30
N SER A 252 109.26 2.04 -15.54
CA SER A 252 110.67 2.43 -15.49
C SER A 252 111.60 1.36 -14.90
N GLU A 253 111.12 0.52 -13.98
CA GLU A 253 111.90 -0.61 -13.43
C GLU A 253 112.02 -1.74 -14.45
N MET A 254 110.94 -1.95 -15.21
CA MET A 254 110.90 -2.92 -16.29
C MET A 254 111.78 -2.50 -17.49
N ASP A 255 111.81 -1.21 -17.81
CA ASP A 255 112.70 -0.66 -18.83
C ASP A 255 114.17 -0.83 -18.42
N LYS A 256 114.52 -0.57 -17.15
CA LYS A 256 115.87 -0.82 -16.62
C LYS A 256 116.28 -2.29 -16.72
N LEU A 257 115.36 -3.21 -16.39
CA LEU A 257 115.62 -4.64 -16.48
C LEU A 257 115.88 -5.07 -17.93
N LYS A 258 115.09 -4.56 -18.88
CA LYS A 258 115.29 -4.78 -20.32
C LYS A 258 116.65 -4.26 -20.79
N THR A 259 116.98 -3.00 -20.48
CA THR A 259 118.25 -2.39 -20.87
C THR A 259 119.46 -3.13 -20.27
N GLY A 260 119.35 -3.61 -19.02
CA GLY A 260 120.41 -4.41 -18.39
C GLY A 260 120.64 -5.76 -19.09
N ALA A 261 119.57 -6.44 -19.51
CA ALA A 261 119.67 -7.70 -20.23
C ALA A 261 120.24 -7.51 -21.66
N GLU A 262 119.87 -6.43 -22.35
CA GLU A 262 120.45 -6.05 -23.65
C GLU A 262 121.94 -5.70 -23.53
N ALA A 263 122.33 -4.93 -22.50
CA ALA A 263 123.73 -4.60 -22.24
C ALA A 263 124.58 -5.84 -21.96
N LEU A 264 124.06 -6.80 -21.19
CA LEU A 264 124.73 -8.08 -20.93
C LEU A 264 124.94 -8.89 -22.21
N ALA A 265 123.91 -8.98 -23.06
CA ALA A 265 124.00 -9.71 -24.32
C ALA A 265 125.02 -9.08 -25.31
N ASN A 266 125.05 -7.75 -25.36
CA ASN A 266 126.02 -7.02 -26.16
C ASN A 266 127.45 -7.22 -25.62
N GLY A 267 127.66 -7.15 -24.31
CA GLY A 267 128.97 -7.39 -23.69
C GLY A 267 129.52 -8.80 -23.95
N HIS A 268 128.66 -9.83 -23.95
CA HIS A 268 129.10 -11.18 -24.32
C HIS A 268 129.51 -11.28 -25.81
N THR A 269 128.83 -10.55 -26.69
CA THR A 269 129.16 -10.49 -28.12
C THR A 269 130.53 -9.85 -28.33
N GLU A 270 130.80 -8.73 -27.65
CA GLU A 270 132.10 -8.04 -27.70
C GLU A 270 133.24 -8.91 -27.15
N LEU A 271 133.02 -9.59 -26.02
CA LEU A 271 134.01 -10.51 -25.45
C LEU A 271 134.28 -11.72 -26.37
N THR A 272 133.27 -12.21 -27.09
CA THR A 272 133.47 -13.28 -28.10
C THR A 272 134.44 -12.80 -29.18
N HIS A 273 134.23 -11.59 -29.70
CA HIS A 273 135.10 -10.99 -30.70
C HIS A 273 136.55 -10.83 -30.19
N GLY A 274 136.73 -10.37 -28.95
CA GLY A 274 138.06 -10.24 -28.34
C GLY A 274 138.79 -11.57 -28.15
N ILE A 275 138.09 -12.64 -27.77
CA ILE A 275 138.67 -13.98 -27.66
C ILE A 275 139.08 -14.51 -29.04
N ASP A 276 138.25 -14.32 -30.06
CA ASP A 276 138.53 -14.76 -31.43
C ASP A 276 139.76 -14.03 -32.01
N GLU A 277 139.90 -12.72 -31.74
CA GLU A 277 141.11 -11.94 -32.10
C GLU A 277 142.37 -12.45 -31.38
N LEU A 278 142.28 -12.71 -30.07
CA LEU A 278 143.36 -13.28 -29.26
C LEU A 278 143.79 -14.66 -29.79
N GLN A 279 142.82 -15.50 -30.15
CA GLN A 279 143.08 -16.82 -30.72
C GLN A 279 143.77 -16.71 -32.08
N ALA A 280 143.30 -15.81 -32.95
CA ALA A 280 143.92 -15.57 -34.25
C ALA A 280 145.36 -15.05 -34.12
N GLY A 281 145.60 -14.10 -33.21
CA GLY A 281 146.94 -13.62 -32.89
C GLY A 281 147.83 -14.73 -32.30
N GLY A 282 147.26 -15.55 -31.42
CA GLY A 282 147.96 -16.66 -30.80
C GLY A 282 148.42 -17.72 -31.81
N ASN A 283 147.54 -18.09 -32.75
CA ASN A 283 147.88 -19.03 -33.83
C ASN A 283 149.01 -18.49 -34.72
N ARG A 284 149.02 -17.18 -35.03
CA ARG A 284 150.11 -16.55 -35.81
C ARG A 284 151.44 -16.59 -35.06
N LEU A 285 151.42 -16.28 -33.77
CA LEU A 285 152.61 -16.30 -32.93
C LEU A 285 153.17 -17.72 -32.79
N GLN A 286 152.30 -18.71 -32.57
CA GLN A 286 152.67 -20.13 -32.54
C GLN A 286 153.32 -20.57 -33.85
N ALA A 287 152.74 -20.19 -35.00
CA ALA A 287 153.29 -20.50 -36.32
C ALA A 287 154.68 -19.88 -36.51
N GLY A 288 154.86 -18.60 -36.14
CA GLY A 288 156.16 -17.92 -36.21
C GLY A 288 157.21 -18.52 -35.29
N MET A 289 156.84 -18.91 -34.06
CA MET A 289 157.74 -19.57 -33.11
C MET A 289 158.16 -20.97 -33.58
N THR A 290 157.24 -21.71 -34.20
CA THR A 290 157.53 -23.03 -34.77
C THR A 290 158.54 -22.91 -35.91
N ALA A 291 158.33 -21.96 -36.82
CA ALA A 291 159.27 -21.66 -37.90
C ALA A 291 160.66 -21.26 -37.37
N PHE A 292 160.70 -20.39 -36.36
CA PHE A 292 161.97 -19.96 -35.75
C PHE A 292 162.70 -21.09 -35.03
N ARG A 293 161.97 -21.96 -34.34
CA ARG A 293 162.55 -23.16 -33.69
C ARG A 293 163.16 -24.10 -34.73
N ASP A 294 162.45 -24.32 -35.83
CA ASP A 294 162.91 -25.24 -36.88
C ASP A 294 164.18 -24.68 -37.56
N GLU A 295 164.25 -23.36 -37.79
CA GLU A 295 165.45 -22.68 -38.32
C GLU A 295 166.62 -22.64 -37.32
N ALA A 296 166.35 -22.43 -36.03
CA ALA A 296 167.37 -22.44 -34.98
C ALA A 296 168.01 -23.82 -34.77
N ARG A 297 167.28 -24.91 -35.09
CA ARG A 297 167.76 -26.30 -34.91
C ARG A 297 168.81 -26.70 -35.95
N ASP A 298 168.77 -26.10 -37.14
CA ASP A 298 169.70 -26.40 -38.26
C ASP A 298 170.98 -25.54 -38.24
N SER A 299 171.08 -24.57 -37.31
CA SER A 299 172.24 -23.70 -37.22
C SER A 299 173.36 -24.28 -36.36
N LEU A 300 174.52 -24.51 -36.98
CA LEU A 300 175.75 -25.02 -36.35
C LEU A 300 176.32 -24.15 -35.21
N PHE A 301 175.79 -22.93 -35.00
CA PHE A 301 176.27 -21.99 -33.99
C PHE A 301 175.27 -21.73 -32.85
N VAL A 302 174.11 -22.41 -32.83
CA VAL A 302 173.09 -22.20 -31.78
C VAL A 302 173.20 -23.29 -30.70
N PRO A 303 173.45 -22.93 -29.42
CA PRO A 303 173.48 -23.91 -28.34
C PRO A 303 172.11 -24.58 -28.14
N GLY A 304 172.10 -25.89 -27.91
CA GLY A 304 170.86 -26.69 -27.77
C GLY A 304 169.86 -26.19 -26.72
N SER A 305 170.30 -25.39 -25.75
CA SER A 305 169.43 -24.76 -24.74
C SER A 305 168.43 -23.76 -25.32
N VAL A 306 168.72 -23.13 -26.46
CA VAL A 306 167.80 -22.19 -27.14
C VAL A 306 166.67 -22.95 -27.84
N ALA A 307 166.98 -24.07 -28.49
CA ALA A 307 165.99 -24.93 -29.14
C ALA A 307 165.02 -25.55 -28.12
N ASP A 308 165.51 -25.99 -26.95
CA ASP A 308 164.68 -26.53 -25.87
C ASP A 308 163.78 -25.45 -25.24
N GLY A 309 164.31 -24.23 -25.07
CA GLY A 309 163.52 -23.08 -24.58
C GLY A 309 162.38 -22.70 -25.53
N LEU A 310 162.64 -22.73 -26.84
CA LEU A 310 161.61 -22.53 -27.87
C LEU A 310 160.59 -23.67 -27.91
N GLY A 311 161.02 -24.92 -27.69
CA GLY A 311 160.11 -26.06 -27.55
C GLY A 311 159.08 -25.86 -26.43
N LYS A 312 159.55 -25.50 -25.23
CA LYS A 312 158.66 -25.21 -24.09
C LYS A 312 157.72 -24.03 -24.36
N LEU A 313 158.19 -23.00 -25.08
CA LEU A 313 157.36 -21.86 -25.44
C LEU A 313 156.27 -22.23 -26.45
N THR A 314 156.59 -23.06 -27.45
CA THR A 314 155.61 -23.59 -28.41
C THR A 314 154.58 -24.49 -27.73
N ASP A 315 154.99 -25.33 -26.78
CA ASP A 315 154.07 -26.16 -25.99
C ASP A 315 153.13 -25.28 -25.14
N GLY A 316 153.69 -24.27 -24.45
CA GLY A 316 152.91 -23.28 -23.72
C GLY A 316 151.93 -22.50 -24.61
N MET A 317 152.35 -22.20 -25.85
CA MET A 317 151.50 -21.52 -26.82
C MET A 317 150.38 -22.42 -27.34
N THR A 318 150.64 -23.71 -27.51
CA THR A 318 149.64 -24.72 -27.86
C THR A 318 148.59 -24.86 -26.75
N GLN A 319 149.05 -24.82 -25.49
CA GLN A 319 148.15 -24.85 -24.34
C GLN A 319 147.29 -23.57 -24.27
N LEU A 320 147.86 -22.40 -24.58
CA LEU A 320 147.13 -21.14 -24.64
C LEU A 320 146.09 -21.13 -25.76
N THR A 321 146.43 -21.57 -26.98
CA THR A 321 145.47 -21.61 -28.11
C THR A 321 144.36 -22.62 -27.84
N SER A 322 144.66 -23.78 -27.24
CA SER A 322 143.66 -24.75 -26.79
C SER A 322 142.74 -24.16 -25.71
N GLY A 323 143.30 -23.47 -24.72
CA GLY A 323 142.54 -22.78 -23.67
C GLY A 323 141.64 -21.67 -24.22
N LEU A 324 142.12 -20.89 -25.19
CA LEU A 324 141.34 -19.86 -25.88
C LEU A 324 140.20 -20.46 -26.71
N GLN A 325 140.41 -21.59 -27.38
CA GLN A 325 139.34 -22.30 -28.09
C GLN A 325 138.26 -22.80 -27.12
N GLN A 326 138.65 -23.33 -25.96
CA GLN A 326 137.69 -23.74 -24.93
C GLN A 326 136.92 -22.55 -24.37
N ALA A 327 137.59 -21.42 -24.12
CA ALA A 327 136.97 -20.17 -23.70
C ALA A 327 136.00 -19.62 -24.75
N SER A 328 136.35 -19.64 -26.03
CA SER A 328 135.47 -19.21 -27.14
C SER A 328 134.20 -20.07 -27.18
N ASN A 329 134.32 -21.40 -27.09
CA ASN A 329 133.17 -22.30 -27.06
C ASN A 329 132.23 -22.07 -25.87
N VAL A 330 132.78 -21.79 -24.68
CA VAL A 330 131.98 -21.45 -23.48
C VAL A 330 131.32 -20.08 -23.67
N GLN A 331 132.06 -19.11 -24.17
CA GLN A 331 131.57 -17.75 -24.37
C GLN A 331 130.43 -17.68 -25.40
N GLN A 332 130.48 -18.47 -26.48
CA GLN A 332 129.37 -18.59 -27.44
C GLN A 332 128.08 -19.08 -26.77
N LYS A 333 128.17 -20.07 -25.87
CA LYS A 333 127.02 -20.54 -25.09
C LYS A 333 126.47 -19.47 -24.15
N LEU A 334 127.34 -18.70 -23.48
CA LEU A 334 126.92 -17.59 -22.62
C LEU A 334 126.27 -16.46 -23.43
N SER A 335 126.82 -16.14 -24.61
CA SER A 335 126.24 -15.17 -25.54
C SER A 335 124.82 -15.58 -25.95
N GLU A 336 124.62 -16.84 -26.34
CA GLU A 336 123.27 -17.34 -26.68
C GLU A 336 122.32 -17.30 -25.47
N GLY A 337 122.76 -17.73 -24.29
CA GLY A 337 121.97 -17.66 -23.05
C GLY A 337 121.57 -16.23 -22.67
N SER A 338 122.46 -15.25 -22.88
CA SER A 338 122.19 -13.83 -22.61
C SER A 338 121.17 -13.23 -23.60
N LYS A 339 121.19 -13.66 -24.88
CA LYS A 339 120.16 -13.28 -25.87
C LYS A 339 118.79 -13.87 -25.52
N GLN A 340 118.76 -15.12 -25.08
CA GLN A 340 117.53 -15.77 -24.61
C GLN A 340 116.97 -15.05 -23.37
N LEU A 341 117.84 -14.68 -22.43
CA LEU A 341 117.47 -13.89 -21.25
C LEU A 341 116.89 -12.52 -21.65
N SER A 342 117.54 -11.79 -22.55
CA SER A 342 117.05 -10.51 -23.07
C SER A 342 115.67 -10.61 -23.73
N THR A 343 115.46 -11.67 -24.54
CA THR A 343 114.16 -11.97 -25.16
C THR A 343 113.10 -12.27 -24.10
N GLY A 344 113.42 -13.10 -23.11
CA GLY A 344 112.52 -13.44 -22.00
C GLY A 344 112.12 -12.23 -21.16
N VAL A 345 113.08 -11.37 -20.81
CA VAL A 345 112.83 -10.12 -20.09
C VAL A 345 111.93 -9.19 -20.90
N THR A 346 112.14 -9.08 -22.21
CA THR A 346 111.29 -8.27 -23.09
C THR A 346 109.85 -8.81 -23.13
N ALA A 347 109.65 -10.12 -23.20
CA ALA A 347 108.33 -10.75 -23.16
C ALA A 347 107.60 -10.48 -21.84
N VAL A 348 108.28 -10.60 -20.70
CA VAL A 348 107.74 -10.27 -19.37
C VAL A 348 107.36 -8.78 -19.29
N ALA A 349 108.22 -7.90 -19.82
CA ALA A 349 107.96 -6.48 -19.85
C ALA A 349 106.70 -6.11 -20.64
N VAL A 350 106.48 -6.76 -21.79
CA VAL A 350 105.27 -6.57 -22.60
C VAL A 350 104.05 -7.15 -21.89
N GLY A 351 104.13 -8.38 -21.36
CA GLY A 351 103.04 -9.02 -20.62
C GLY A 351 102.57 -8.19 -19.42
N MET A 352 103.50 -7.62 -18.66
CA MET A 352 103.16 -6.79 -17.49
C MET A 352 102.50 -5.45 -17.88
N ARG A 353 102.87 -4.87 -19.02
CA ARG A 353 102.18 -3.67 -19.55
C ARG A 353 100.76 -3.99 -19.98
N THR A 354 100.54 -5.11 -20.68
CA THR A 354 99.21 -5.59 -21.09
C THR A 354 98.32 -5.85 -19.88
N LEU A 355 98.84 -6.55 -18.86
CA LEU A 355 98.12 -6.81 -17.61
C LEU A 355 97.69 -5.51 -16.92
N SER A 356 98.57 -4.50 -16.87
CA SER A 356 98.22 -3.21 -16.28
C SER A 356 97.11 -2.49 -17.02
N THR A 357 97.14 -2.49 -18.36
CA THR A 357 96.06 -1.90 -19.15
C THR A 357 94.73 -2.64 -18.91
N GLY A 358 94.77 -3.96 -18.80
CA GLY A 358 93.61 -4.79 -18.46
C GLY A 358 93.02 -4.46 -17.08
N ILE A 359 93.86 -4.37 -16.05
CA ILE A 359 93.44 -4.00 -14.69
C ILE A 359 92.83 -2.59 -14.67
N ARG A 360 93.47 -1.61 -15.33
CA ARG A 360 92.95 -0.23 -15.37
C ARG A 360 91.60 -0.14 -16.06
N THR A 361 91.42 -0.86 -17.16
CA THR A 361 90.15 -0.93 -17.89
C THR A 361 89.06 -1.56 -17.01
N ALA A 362 89.38 -2.64 -16.29
CA ALA A 362 88.45 -3.30 -15.38
C ALA A 362 88.03 -2.38 -14.22
N VAL A 363 88.97 -1.62 -13.63
CA VAL A 363 88.66 -0.63 -12.58
C VAL A 363 87.72 0.46 -13.09
N THR A 364 87.93 0.97 -14.32
CA THR A 364 87.07 2.02 -14.89
C THR A 364 85.68 1.54 -15.31
N LYS A 365 85.50 0.23 -15.51
CA LYS A 365 84.22 -0.37 -15.92
C LYS A 365 83.37 -0.87 -14.74
N LEU A 366 83.92 -0.84 -13.52
CA LEU A 366 83.14 -1.14 -12.32
C LEU A 366 82.12 -0.01 -12.06
N PRO A 367 80.88 -0.34 -11.67
CA PRO A 367 79.89 0.66 -11.27
C PRO A 367 80.39 1.51 -10.10
N GLU A 368 79.96 2.77 -10.06
CA GLU A 368 80.23 3.64 -8.90
C GLU A 368 79.47 3.14 -7.66
N ASP A 369 80.08 3.28 -6.48
CA ASP A 369 79.49 2.82 -5.21
C ASP A 369 78.07 3.40 -4.98
N ALA A 370 77.82 4.64 -5.41
CA ALA A 370 76.50 5.30 -5.30
C ALA A 370 75.39 4.61 -6.12
N GLN A 371 75.74 4.01 -7.27
CA GLN A 371 74.78 3.27 -8.09
C GLN A 371 74.42 1.94 -7.44
N LEU A 372 75.39 1.28 -6.79
CA LEU A 372 75.17 0.06 -6.03
C LEU A 372 74.30 0.30 -4.79
N ASP A 373 74.53 1.41 -4.08
CA ASP A 373 73.72 1.78 -2.91
C ASP A 373 72.28 2.15 -3.31
N THR A 374 72.07 2.79 -4.47
CA THR A 374 70.74 3.09 -5.01
C THR A 374 69.95 1.80 -5.33
N LEU A 375 70.63 0.79 -5.87
CA LEU A 375 70.01 -0.51 -6.16
C LEU A 375 69.57 -1.21 -4.88
N ALA A 376 70.39 -1.16 -3.83
CA ALA A 376 70.06 -1.71 -2.50
C ALA A 376 68.88 -0.97 -1.83
N HIS A 377 68.80 0.36 -1.99
CA HIS A 377 67.66 1.14 -1.50
C HIS A 377 66.36 0.79 -2.24
N GLY A 378 66.40 0.63 -3.57
CA GLY A 378 65.23 0.25 -4.36
C GLY A 378 64.68 -1.14 -3.99
N SER A 379 65.54 -2.10 -3.66
CA SER A 379 65.08 -3.43 -3.19
C SER A 379 64.48 -3.39 -1.79
N ASP A 380 64.96 -2.51 -0.91
CA ASP A 380 64.40 -2.30 0.42
C ASP A 380 63.03 -1.60 0.38
N GLU A 381 62.84 -0.60 -0.49
CA GLU A 381 61.52 0.01 -0.75
C GLU A 381 60.51 -1.00 -1.30
N LEU A 382 60.93 -1.86 -2.23
CA LEU A 382 60.08 -2.93 -2.75
C LEU A 382 59.64 -3.91 -1.63
N ALA A 383 60.56 -4.27 -0.73
CA ALA A 383 60.25 -5.11 0.42
C ALA A 383 59.24 -4.45 1.38
N ARG A 384 59.35 -3.13 1.63
CA ARG A 384 58.38 -2.38 2.45
C ARG A 384 57.02 -2.24 1.77
N GLY A 385 56.98 -1.90 0.49
CA GLY A 385 55.74 -1.73 -0.27
C GLY A 385 54.91 -3.01 -0.34
N THR A 386 55.57 -4.16 -0.48
CA THR A 386 54.91 -5.48 -0.47
C THR A 386 54.39 -5.88 0.90
N GLY A 387 55.06 -5.46 1.98
CA GLY A 387 54.56 -5.58 3.35
C GLY A 387 53.27 -4.78 3.57
N ALA A 388 53.26 -3.51 3.17
CA ALA A 388 52.07 -2.66 3.26
C ALA A 388 50.89 -3.20 2.46
N LEU A 389 51.14 -3.79 1.28
CA LEU A 389 50.12 -4.45 0.46
C LEU A 389 49.51 -5.67 1.17
N ALA A 390 50.34 -6.49 1.82
CA ALA A 390 49.87 -7.65 2.59
C ALA A 390 48.98 -7.22 3.77
N ASP A 391 49.36 -6.16 4.48
CA ASP A 391 48.57 -5.59 5.59
C ASP A 391 47.25 -4.99 5.10
N GLY A 392 47.27 -4.28 3.97
CA GLY A 392 46.07 -3.79 3.30
C GLY A 392 45.09 -4.91 2.94
N GLY A 393 45.61 -6.03 2.41
CA GLY A 393 44.82 -7.23 2.13
C GLY A 393 44.16 -7.84 3.37
N GLN A 394 44.86 -7.87 4.52
CA GLN A 394 44.28 -8.34 5.79
C GLN A 394 43.17 -7.41 6.30
N LYS A 395 43.34 -6.10 6.20
CA LYS A 395 42.32 -5.12 6.59
C LYS A 395 41.07 -5.25 5.71
N LEU A 396 41.25 -5.44 4.40
CA LEU A 396 40.15 -5.66 3.46
C LEU A 396 39.36 -6.92 3.81
N LYS A 397 40.05 -8.04 4.12
CA LYS A 397 39.44 -9.28 4.59
C LYS A 397 38.60 -9.06 5.85
N ALA A 398 39.16 -8.37 6.86
CA ALA A 398 38.44 -8.08 8.10
C ALA A 398 37.20 -7.20 7.88
N GLY A 399 37.27 -6.25 6.95
CA GLY A 399 36.12 -5.44 6.53
C GLY A 399 35.03 -6.28 5.85
N ALA A 400 35.41 -7.18 4.94
CA ALA A 400 34.48 -8.07 4.23
C ALA A 400 33.75 -9.02 5.19
N LEU A 401 34.44 -9.57 6.19
CA LEU A 401 33.82 -10.40 7.23
C LEU A 401 32.81 -9.63 8.10
N ARG A 402 33.10 -8.36 8.44
CA ARG A 402 32.15 -7.51 9.17
C ARG A 402 30.92 -7.17 8.33
N LEU A 403 31.12 -6.92 7.04
CA LEU A 403 30.01 -6.70 6.10
C LEU A 403 29.11 -7.94 6.02
N GLN A 404 29.69 -9.13 5.91
CA GLN A 404 28.94 -10.39 5.89
C GLN A 404 28.10 -10.57 7.17
N ALA A 405 28.69 -10.38 8.35
CA ALA A 405 27.97 -10.47 9.62
C ALA A 405 26.82 -9.44 9.74
N GLY A 406 27.00 -8.23 9.22
CA GLY A 406 25.95 -7.21 9.19
C GLY A 406 24.80 -7.57 8.25
N ILE A 407 25.09 -8.23 7.13
CA ILE A 407 24.08 -8.73 6.18
C ILE A 407 23.29 -9.89 6.80
N ASP A 408 23.94 -10.81 7.51
CA ASP A 408 23.27 -11.92 8.19
C ASP A 408 22.30 -11.40 9.27
N LEU A 409 22.73 -10.39 10.04
CA LEU A 409 21.88 -9.76 11.07
C LEU A 409 20.67 -9.02 10.46
N LEU A 410 20.84 -8.39 9.31
CA LEU A 410 19.75 -7.79 8.54
C LEU A 410 18.78 -8.86 8.02
N ALA A 411 19.30 -9.99 7.52
CA ALA A 411 18.48 -11.10 7.02
C ALA A 411 17.62 -11.74 8.12
N ASP A 412 18.19 -11.91 9.32
CA ASP A 412 17.49 -12.47 10.49
C ASP A 412 16.45 -11.51 11.08
N SER A 413 16.64 -10.19 10.91
CA SER A 413 15.71 -9.17 11.42
C SER A 413 14.49 -8.94 10.52
N LEU A 414 14.46 -9.55 9.32
CA LEU A 414 13.35 -9.39 8.37
C LEU A 414 12.18 -10.33 8.71
N PRO A 415 10.95 -9.82 8.90
CA PRO A 415 9.80 -10.66 9.24
C PRO A 415 9.50 -11.69 8.13
N PRO A 416 9.08 -12.92 8.51
CA PRO A 416 8.88 -14.01 7.55
C PRO A 416 7.70 -13.78 6.60
N ASP A 417 6.64 -13.09 7.05
CA ASP A 417 5.43 -12.81 6.26
C ASP A 417 4.79 -11.47 6.62
N VAL A 418 4.19 -10.80 5.63
CA VAL A 418 3.23 -9.72 5.84
C VAL A 418 1.85 -10.37 5.91
N GLN A 419 1.19 -10.28 7.07
CA GLN A 419 -0.12 -10.92 7.28
C GLN A 419 -1.12 -10.51 6.17
N PRO A 420 -1.75 -11.49 5.47
CA PRO A 420 -2.82 -11.18 4.54
C PRO A 420 -3.97 -10.45 5.26
N LEU A 421 -4.87 -9.83 4.49
CA LEU A 421 -6.15 -9.37 5.03
C LEU A 421 -6.79 -10.56 5.80
N GLY A 422 -7.02 -10.37 7.09
CA GLY A 422 -7.88 -11.30 7.83
C GLY A 422 -9.29 -11.25 7.23
N GLY A 423 -10.01 -12.36 7.34
CA GLY A 423 -11.38 -12.48 6.84
C GLY A 423 -11.50 -13.20 5.50
N SER A 424 -12.74 -13.52 5.12
CA SER A 424 -13.04 -14.20 3.85
C SER A 424 -13.36 -13.17 2.77
N ALA A 425 -13.07 -13.45 1.48
CA ALA A 425 -13.37 -12.50 0.41
C ALA A 425 -14.85 -12.05 0.39
N ARG A 426 -15.78 -12.99 0.65
CA ARG A 426 -17.21 -12.69 0.81
C ARG A 426 -17.50 -11.89 2.08
N GLY A 427 -16.86 -12.24 3.19
CA GLY A 427 -17.00 -11.53 4.46
C GLY A 427 -16.48 -10.10 4.39
N LEU A 428 -15.41 -9.86 3.64
CA LEU A 428 -14.89 -8.52 3.38
C LEU A 428 -15.83 -7.72 2.48
N ALA A 429 -16.32 -8.30 1.38
CA ALA A 429 -17.23 -7.60 0.47
C ALA A 429 -18.56 -7.21 1.13
N ASN A 430 -19.14 -8.11 1.92
CA ASN A 430 -20.47 -8.00 2.52
C ASN A 430 -20.41 -8.27 4.03
N SER A 431 -19.69 -7.46 4.80
CA SER A 431 -19.52 -7.67 6.24
C SER A 431 -20.77 -7.37 7.06
N VAL A 432 -21.55 -6.40 6.61
CA VAL A 432 -22.75 -5.93 7.29
C VAL A 432 -23.99 -6.45 6.58
N GLN A 433 -24.92 -7.00 7.36
CA GLN A 433 -26.23 -7.39 6.88
C GLN A 433 -27.30 -6.73 7.74
N PRO A 434 -28.20 -5.93 7.14
CA PRO A 434 -29.36 -5.43 7.84
C PRO A 434 -30.29 -6.60 8.18
N VAL A 435 -30.80 -6.60 9.40
CA VAL A 435 -31.81 -7.54 9.90
C VAL A 435 -33.06 -6.75 10.16
N ILE A 436 -34.13 -7.09 9.45
CA ILE A 436 -35.41 -6.40 9.60
C ILE A 436 -36.27 -7.24 10.53
N GLU A 437 -36.65 -6.65 11.65
CA GLU A 437 -37.56 -7.23 12.62
C GLU A 437 -38.91 -6.51 12.52
N VAL A 438 -39.97 -7.29 12.28
CA VAL A 438 -41.30 -6.75 12.00
C VAL A 438 -42.27 -7.16 13.11
N ASP A 439 -42.90 -6.17 13.73
CA ASP A 439 -44.05 -6.34 14.62
C ASP A 439 -45.37 -6.21 13.85
N ALA A 440 -46.43 -6.85 14.36
CA ALA A 440 -47.77 -6.81 13.76
C ALA A 440 -47.75 -7.07 12.24
N VAL A 441 -47.17 -8.22 11.83
CA VAL A 441 -46.92 -8.59 10.43
C VAL A 441 -48.22 -8.60 9.61
N VAL A 442 -48.16 -8.00 8.42
CA VAL A 442 -49.29 -7.90 7.51
C VAL A 442 -49.08 -8.85 6.33
N GLN A 443 -50.11 -9.64 5.99
CA GLN A 443 -49.99 -10.72 5.00
C GLN A 443 -49.64 -10.24 3.58
N ASN A 444 -50.25 -9.14 3.15
CA ASN A 444 -50.09 -8.60 1.80
C ASN A 444 -50.55 -7.14 1.75
N ASN A 445 -50.20 -6.47 0.65
CA ASN A 445 -50.55 -5.07 0.43
C ASN A 445 -52.07 -4.81 0.50
N GLY A 446 -52.89 -5.72 -0.03
CA GLY A 446 -54.35 -5.59 0.03
C GLY A 446 -54.89 -5.56 1.46
N SER A 447 -54.33 -6.40 2.34
CA SER A 447 -54.65 -6.41 3.76
C SER A 447 -54.21 -5.09 4.39
N GLY A 448 -52.95 -4.68 4.19
CA GLY A 448 -52.39 -3.44 4.75
C GLY A 448 -53.13 -2.18 4.33
N PHE A 449 -53.74 -2.18 3.14
CA PHE A 449 -54.54 -1.07 2.62
C PHE A 449 -56.01 -1.08 3.08
N ALA A 450 -56.53 -2.21 3.57
CA ALA A 450 -57.94 -2.33 3.96
C ALA A 450 -58.38 -1.35 5.07
N PRO A 451 -57.57 -1.07 6.12
CA PRO A 451 -57.91 -0.03 7.11
C PRO A 451 -58.11 1.36 6.52
N ASN A 452 -57.66 1.62 5.28
CA ASN A 452 -57.81 2.91 4.60
C ASN A 452 -59.09 2.95 3.78
N VAL A 453 -59.41 1.83 3.12
CA VAL A 453 -60.59 1.71 2.24
C VAL A 453 -61.86 1.53 3.05
N VAL A 454 -61.83 0.72 4.10
CA VAL A 454 -63.02 0.36 4.88
C VAL A 454 -63.71 1.58 5.51
N PRO A 455 -63.01 2.51 6.19
CA PRO A 455 -63.65 3.71 6.71
C PRO A 455 -64.24 4.59 5.60
N GLY A 456 -63.56 4.69 4.45
CA GLY A 456 -64.08 5.40 3.28
C GLY A 456 -65.36 4.78 2.74
N ALA A 457 -65.43 3.46 2.64
CA ALA A 457 -66.62 2.72 2.22
C ALA A 457 -67.77 2.87 3.23
N LEU A 458 -67.48 2.80 4.52
CA LEU A 458 -68.45 3.08 5.59
C LEU A 458 -69.01 4.50 5.48
N TRP A 459 -68.13 5.47 5.22
CA TRP A 459 -68.49 6.88 5.12
C TRP A 459 -69.35 7.19 3.90
N LEU A 460 -68.99 6.62 2.75
CA LEU A 460 -69.77 6.71 1.52
C LEU A 460 -71.17 6.12 1.71
N GLY A 461 -71.26 4.93 2.30
CA GLY A 461 -72.54 4.27 2.54
C GLY A 461 -73.42 5.01 3.55
N ALA A 462 -72.83 5.63 4.58
CA ALA A 462 -73.55 6.54 5.47
C ALA A 462 -74.11 7.78 4.73
N GLY A 463 -73.36 8.32 3.77
CA GLY A 463 -73.82 9.37 2.87
C GLY A 463 -75.04 8.96 2.05
N ILE A 464 -74.98 7.80 1.40
CA ILE A 464 -76.07 7.25 0.59
C ILE A 464 -77.29 6.94 1.46
N ALA A 465 -77.11 6.34 2.64
CA ALA A 465 -78.19 6.04 3.57
C ALA A 465 -78.91 7.31 4.04
N ALA A 466 -78.19 8.39 4.28
CA ALA A 466 -78.78 9.69 4.60
C ALA A 466 -79.61 10.27 3.44
N PHE A 467 -79.33 9.92 2.19
CA PHE A 467 -80.09 10.36 1.01
C PHE A 467 -81.41 9.60 0.81
N LEU A 468 -81.57 8.41 1.40
CA LEU A 468 -82.83 7.64 1.36
C LEU A 468 -83.97 8.34 2.10
N ILE A 469 -83.66 9.32 2.95
CA ILE A 469 -84.64 10.03 3.76
C ILE A 469 -84.60 11.55 3.55
N HIS A 470 -85.77 12.18 3.62
CA HIS A 470 -85.86 13.64 3.73
C HIS A 470 -85.44 14.08 5.13
N VAL A 471 -84.15 14.33 5.35
CA VAL A 471 -83.54 14.60 6.67
C VAL A 471 -84.25 15.68 7.47
N ARG A 472 -84.78 16.74 6.84
CA ARG A 472 -85.41 17.89 7.52
C ARG A 472 -86.93 17.79 7.70
N VAL A 473 -87.56 16.68 7.30
CA VAL A 473 -89.03 16.55 7.31
C VAL A 473 -89.49 15.56 8.38
N LEU A 474 -90.43 16.00 9.22
CA LEU A 474 -91.10 15.16 10.22
C LEU A 474 -92.63 15.29 10.12
N PRO A 475 -93.39 14.26 10.52
CA PRO A 475 -94.84 14.37 10.61
C PRO A 475 -95.23 15.35 11.73
N ARG A 476 -96.30 16.12 11.56
CA ARG A 476 -96.78 17.13 12.53
C ARG A 476 -96.92 16.60 13.97
N LYS A 477 -97.33 15.33 14.13
CA LYS A 477 -97.44 14.68 15.46
C LYS A 477 -96.11 14.62 16.23
N ALA A 478 -94.98 14.63 15.53
CA ALA A 478 -93.66 14.58 16.17
C ALA A 478 -93.23 15.92 16.80
N ARG A 479 -94.00 17.00 16.61
CA ARG A 479 -93.68 18.32 17.17
C ARG A 479 -93.67 18.36 18.69
N SER A 480 -94.48 17.52 19.35
CA SER A 480 -94.52 17.38 20.82
C SER A 480 -93.49 16.41 21.38
N PHE A 481 -92.76 15.68 20.53
CA PHE A 481 -91.78 14.69 20.98
C PHE A 481 -90.49 15.37 21.46
N SER A 482 -89.73 14.72 22.32
CA SER A 482 -88.41 15.20 22.74
C SER A 482 -87.44 15.28 21.55
N ARG A 483 -86.46 16.20 21.61
CA ARG A 483 -85.48 16.37 20.53
C ARG A 483 -84.68 15.09 20.23
N PRO A 484 -84.24 14.30 21.23
CA PRO A 484 -83.62 13.00 20.97
C PRO A 484 -84.56 12.01 20.28
N ALA A 485 -85.84 11.95 20.67
CA ALA A 485 -86.81 11.05 20.05
C ALA A 485 -87.07 11.41 18.58
N GLN A 486 -87.15 12.71 18.25
CA GLN A 486 -87.28 13.19 16.87
C GLN A 486 -86.07 12.78 16.01
N MET A 487 -84.86 12.90 16.56
CA MET A 487 -83.62 12.53 15.88
C MET A 487 -83.51 11.02 15.69
N LEU A 488 -83.58 10.24 16.78
CA LEU A 488 -83.44 8.78 16.76
C LEU A 488 -84.54 8.13 15.91
N GLY A 489 -85.78 8.59 16.02
CA GLY A 489 -86.88 8.10 15.19
C GLY A 489 -86.65 8.36 13.70
N LYS A 490 -86.02 9.49 13.35
CA LYS A 490 -85.67 9.80 11.96
C LYS A 490 -84.50 8.96 11.44
N LEU A 491 -83.57 8.61 12.33
CA LEU A 491 -82.37 7.85 12.01
C LEU A 491 -82.52 6.33 12.13
N TRP A 492 -83.65 5.82 12.62
CA TRP A 492 -83.86 4.39 12.81
C TRP A 492 -83.60 3.56 11.55
N VAL A 493 -84.24 3.94 10.43
CA VAL A 493 -84.10 3.24 9.14
C VAL A 493 -82.67 3.39 8.56
N PRO A 494 -82.11 4.60 8.34
CA PRO A 494 -80.75 4.70 7.82
C PRO A 494 -79.71 4.11 8.79
N GLY A 495 -79.97 4.16 10.10
CA GLY A 495 -79.17 3.52 11.14
C GLY A 495 -79.11 2.01 10.97
N ALA A 496 -80.26 1.36 10.78
CA ALA A 496 -80.31 -0.07 10.48
C ALA A 496 -79.56 -0.41 9.18
N VAL A 497 -79.72 0.42 8.13
CA VAL A 497 -79.01 0.22 6.85
C VAL A 497 -77.49 0.28 7.02
N VAL A 498 -76.96 1.29 7.73
CA VAL A 498 -75.50 1.41 7.91
C VAL A 498 -74.93 0.31 8.82
N LEU A 499 -75.72 -0.22 9.76
CA LEU A 499 -75.31 -1.36 10.58
C LEU A 499 -75.29 -2.67 9.76
N VAL A 500 -76.29 -2.89 8.90
CA VAL A 500 -76.28 -4.02 7.95
C VAL A 500 -75.09 -3.90 6.99
N GLN A 501 -74.82 -2.70 6.48
CA GLN A 501 -73.65 -2.43 5.66
C GLN A 501 -72.34 -2.76 6.40
N ALA A 502 -72.20 -2.34 7.66
CA ALA A 502 -71.02 -2.66 8.47
C ALA A 502 -70.83 -4.18 8.65
N ALA A 503 -71.93 -4.93 8.86
CA ALA A 503 -71.89 -6.39 8.93
C ALA A 503 -71.52 -7.03 7.59
N LEU A 504 -72.02 -6.51 6.46
CA LEU A 504 -71.64 -6.97 5.13
C LEU A 504 -70.15 -6.71 4.85
N VAL A 505 -69.63 -5.53 5.22
CA VAL A 505 -68.20 -5.22 5.12
C VAL A 505 -67.38 -6.20 5.97
N MET A 506 -67.79 -6.49 7.20
CA MET A 506 -67.13 -7.50 8.04
C MET A 506 -67.09 -8.88 7.36
N LEU A 507 -68.20 -9.32 6.78
CA LEU A 507 -68.27 -10.58 6.04
C LEU A 507 -67.37 -10.56 4.81
N THR A 508 -67.32 -9.45 4.07
CA THR A 508 -66.41 -9.29 2.94
C THR A 508 -64.94 -9.40 3.40
N LEU A 509 -64.54 -8.75 4.49
CA LEU A 509 -63.18 -8.83 5.02
C LEU A 509 -62.81 -10.26 5.42
N LEU A 510 -63.68 -10.95 6.16
CA LEU A 510 -63.39 -12.27 6.72
C LEU A 510 -63.51 -13.40 5.69
N TRP A 511 -64.51 -13.39 4.81
CA TRP A 511 -64.88 -14.56 4.00
C TRP A 511 -64.58 -14.38 2.51
N VAL A 512 -64.73 -13.15 1.99
CA VAL A 512 -64.46 -12.87 0.57
C VAL A 512 -62.97 -12.58 0.37
N LEU A 513 -62.43 -11.63 1.12
CA LEU A 513 -61.02 -11.23 1.06
C LEU A 513 -60.11 -12.08 1.94
N LYS A 514 -60.70 -12.84 2.89
CA LYS A 514 -60.00 -13.77 3.80
C LYS A 514 -58.85 -13.11 4.55
N ILE A 515 -59.04 -11.85 4.95
CA ILE A 515 -58.03 -11.11 5.71
C ILE A 515 -57.99 -11.66 7.14
N HIS A 516 -56.79 -11.94 7.64
CA HIS A 516 -56.60 -12.33 9.02
C HIS A 516 -56.92 -11.16 9.96
N VAL A 517 -57.75 -11.42 10.97
CA VAL A 517 -58.19 -10.42 11.95
C VAL A 517 -57.91 -10.94 13.35
N VAL A 518 -57.07 -10.23 14.10
CA VAL A 518 -56.67 -10.59 15.48
C VAL A 518 -57.87 -10.50 16.45
N HIS A 519 -58.69 -9.45 16.33
CA HIS A 519 -59.82 -9.19 17.23
C HIS A 519 -61.14 -9.00 16.47
N PRO A 520 -61.81 -10.09 16.03
CA PRO A 520 -63.01 -9.99 15.20
C PRO A 520 -64.19 -9.31 15.93
N GLY A 521 -64.37 -9.54 17.23
CA GLY A 521 -65.42 -8.88 18.02
C GLY A 521 -65.21 -7.38 18.15
N ALA A 522 -63.98 -6.95 18.43
CA ALA A 522 -63.62 -5.54 18.50
C ALA A 522 -63.74 -4.85 17.13
N LEU A 523 -63.39 -5.56 16.05
CA LEU A 523 -63.58 -5.06 14.69
C LEU A 523 -65.06 -4.84 14.39
N ALA A 524 -65.94 -5.81 14.68
CA ALA A 524 -67.38 -5.67 14.46
C ALA A 524 -67.97 -4.46 15.22
N LEU A 525 -67.59 -4.28 16.48
CA LEU A 525 -67.98 -3.11 17.28
C LEU A 525 -67.45 -1.80 16.66
N THR A 526 -66.18 -1.78 16.24
CA THR A 526 -65.55 -0.62 15.61
C THR A 526 -66.26 -0.23 14.31
N LEU A 527 -66.57 -1.20 13.43
CA LEU A 527 -67.29 -0.94 12.18
C LEU A 527 -68.69 -0.39 12.44
N GLY A 528 -69.41 -0.94 13.43
CA GLY A 528 -70.75 -0.47 13.80
C GLY A 528 -70.74 0.94 14.38
N VAL A 529 -69.84 1.23 15.33
CA VAL A 529 -69.69 2.56 15.93
C VAL A 529 -69.21 3.59 14.91
N ALA A 530 -68.28 3.22 14.03
CA ALA A 530 -67.82 4.06 12.94
C ALA A 530 -68.97 4.40 12.00
N ALA A 531 -69.70 3.40 11.50
CA ALA A 531 -70.83 3.59 10.58
C ALA A 531 -71.94 4.47 11.18
N ALA A 532 -72.25 4.30 12.47
CA ALA A 532 -73.21 5.14 13.18
C ALA A 532 -72.71 6.59 13.37
N THR A 533 -71.46 6.76 13.83
CA THR A 533 -70.82 8.07 14.03
C THR A 533 -70.77 8.86 12.73
N PHE A 534 -70.39 8.17 11.67
CA PHE A 534 -70.46 8.65 10.32
C PHE A 534 -71.89 9.10 9.98
N LEU A 535 -72.88 8.22 9.98
CA LEU A 535 -74.26 8.61 9.66
C LEU A 535 -74.71 9.86 10.45
N MET A 536 -74.34 9.96 11.73
CA MET A 536 -74.60 11.12 12.57
C MET A 536 -73.98 12.41 12.05
N ILE A 537 -72.73 12.38 11.56
CA ILE A 537 -72.05 13.55 10.97
C ILE A 537 -72.76 14.00 9.69
N VAL A 538 -73.06 13.08 8.75
CA VAL A 538 -73.79 13.44 7.52
C VAL A 538 -75.16 14.01 7.86
N TYR A 539 -75.86 13.36 8.79
CA TYR A 539 -77.16 13.80 9.27
C TYR A 539 -77.08 15.19 9.90
N ALA A 540 -76.12 15.46 10.78
CA ALA A 540 -75.95 16.74 11.46
C ALA A 540 -75.70 17.87 10.44
N LEU A 541 -74.80 17.66 9.48
CA LEU A 541 -74.49 18.63 8.43
C LEU A 541 -75.70 18.88 7.53
N THR A 542 -76.39 17.82 7.10
CA THR A 542 -77.59 17.92 6.25
C THR A 542 -78.76 18.55 7.00
N ARG A 543 -78.90 18.29 8.30
CA ARG A 543 -79.92 18.93 9.14
C ARG A 543 -79.62 20.41 9.32
N ALA A 544 -78.37 20.78 9.62
CA ALA A 544 -77.94 22.16 9.82
C ALA A 544 -78.02 23.01 8.55
N PHE A 545 -77.56 22.49 7.40
CA PHE A 545 -77.39 23.28 6.16
C PHE A 545 -78.25 22.84 4.96
N GLY A 546 -78.87 21.65 5.00
CA GLY A 546 -79.78 21.19 3.95
C GLY A 546 -79.01 20.54 2.82
N ASP A 547 -79.37 20.82 1.58
CA ASP A 547 -78.65 20.29 0.42
C ASP A 547 -77.20 20.79 0.35
N ALA A 548 -76.93 22.03 0.81
CA ALA A 548 -75.56 22.51 1.01
C ALA A 548 -74.78 21.68 2.05
N GLY A 549 -75.47 21.10 3.04
CA GLY A 549 -74.86 20.20 4.02
C GLY A 549 -74.38 18.88 3.43
N LYS A 550 -75.02 18.41 2.36
CA LYS A 550 -74.58 17.23 1.61
C LYS A 550 -73.25 17.51 0.89
N ALA A 551 -73.16 18.66 0.23
CA ALA A 551 -71.93 19.12 -0.40
C ALA A 551 -70.80 19.24 0.66
N LEU A 552 -71.06 19.91 1.79
CA LEU A 552 -70.09 20.01 2.89
C LEU A 552 -69.65 18.64 3.43
N ALA A 553 -70.54 17.65 3.50
CA ALA A 553 -70.17 16.30 3.90
C ALA A 553 -69.20 15.62 2.91
N MET A 554 -69.34 15.88 1.60
CA MET A 554 -68.39 15.39 0.59
C MET A 554 -67.02 16.06 0.70
N VAL A 555 -66.98 17.37 1.00
CA VAL A 555 -65.72 18.09 1.25
C VAL A 555 -65.06 17.57 2.52
N PHE A 556 -65.85 17.36 3.57
CA PHE A 556 -65.38 16.82 4.83
C PHE A 556 -64.88 15.37 4.69
N LEU A 557 -65.48 14.56 3.80
CA LEU A 557 -64.91 13.27 3.41
C LEU A 557 -63.50 13.44 2.84
N ALA A 558 -63.32 14.36 1.88
CA ALA A 558 -62.02 14.58 1.24
C ALA A 558 -60.94 14.91 2.28
N VAL A 559 -61.24 15.83 3.20
CA VAL A 559 -60.33 16.20 4.29
C VAL A 559 -60.01 15.01 5.19
N GLN A 560 -61.02 14.22 5.58
CA GLN A 560 -60.82 13.05 6.43
C GLN A 560 -60.00 11.97 5.76
N LEU A 561 -60.24 11.67 4.48
CA LEU A 561 -59.47 10.69 3.73
C LEU A 561 -57.99 11.07 3.68
N SER A 562 -57.71 12.34 3.36
CA SER A 562 -56.35 12.91 3.30
C SER A 562 -55.63 13.01 4.64
N SER A 563 -56.37 13.14 5.75
CA SER A 563 -55.77 13.36 7.08
C SER A 563 -55.72 12.10 7.93
N SER A 564 -56.33 11.00 7.50
CA SER A 564 -56.54 9.82 8.35
C SER A 564 -55.29 8.98 8.65
N GLY A 565 -54.13 9.31 8.06
CA GLY A 565 -52.90 8.53 8.18
C GLY A 565 -53.01 7.13 7.57
N GLY A 566 -53.95 6.97 6.63
CA GLY A 566 -54.26 5.70 6.00
C GLY A 566 -53.26 5.34 4.90
N LEU A 567 -53.26 6.12 3.81
CA LEU A 567 -52.41 5.93 2.64
C LEU A 567 -50.93 6.16 2.94
N LEU A 568 -50.61 7.25 3.60
CA LEU A 568 -49.27 7.60 4.05
C LEU A 568 -49.33 7.93 5.55
N PRO A 569 -48.21 7.82 6.27
CA PRO A 569 -48.08 8.45 7.58
C PRO A 569 -48.51 9.90 7.49
N VAL A 570 -49.36 10.34 8.41
CA VAL A 570 -49.94 11.69 8.35
C VAL A 570 -48.85 12.77 8.49
N GLU A 571 -47.74 12.41 9.12
CA GLU A 571 -46.52 13.21 9.27
C GLU A 571 -45.93 13.59 7.90
N LEU A 572 -46.05 12.73 6.89
CA LEU A 572 -45.53 12.98 5.53
C LEU A 572 -46.45 13.89 4.70
N SER A 573 -47.73 13.99 5.06
CA SER A 573 -48.73 14.82 4.35
C SER A 573 -48.59 16.32 4.63
N GLY A 574 -47.64 16.74 5.47
CA GLY A 574 -47.37 18.14 5.79
C GLY A 574 -48.22 18.71 6.93
N GLY A 575 -47.90 19.95 7.32
CA GLY A 575 -48.33 20.53 8.60
C GLY A 575 -49.84 20.67 8.83
N LEU A 576 -50.62 21.07 7.82
CA LEU A 576 -52.07 21.27 8.00
C LEU A 576 -52.80 19.95 8.28
N PHE A 577 -52.56 18.92 7.47
CA PHE A 577 -53.21 17.61 7.59
C PHE A 577 -52.77 16.86 8.84
N ALA A 578 -51.47 16.91 9.18
CA ALA A 578 -50.95 16.37 10.43
C ALA A 578 -51.56 17.05 11.67
N SER A 579 -51.77 18.37 11.63
CA SER A 579 -52.33 19.12 12.77
C SER A 579 -53.81 18.84 13.01
N ILE A 580 -54.60 18.66 11.94
CA ILE A 580 -56.05 18.41 12.06
C ILE A 580 -56.39 16.94 12.31
N SER A 581 -55.52 16.02 11.88
CA SER A 581 -55.75 14.58 11.95
C SER A 581 -56.19 14.04 13.31
N PRO A 582 -55.59 14.44 14.46
CA PRO A 582 -56.00 13.95 15.77
C PRO A 582 -57.44 14.29 16.16
N TRP A 583 -58.03 15.30 15.51
CA TRP A 583 -59.38 15.79 15.78
C TRP A 583 -60.45 15.13 14.90
N LEU A 584 -60.03 14.37 13.88
CA LEU A 584 -60.94 13.78 12.90
C LEU A 584 -61.32 12.36 13.31
N PRO A 585 -62.62 11.99 13.28
CA PRO A 585 -63.05 10.67 13.69
C PRO A 585 -62.50 9.57 12.78
N MET A 586 -62.34 9.82 11.47
CA MET A 586 -61.78 8.83 10.54
C MET A 586 -60.36 8.39 10.92
N THR A 587 -59.50 9.28 11.44
CA THR A 587 -58.16 8.93 11.92
C THR A 587 -58.21 7.84 12.98
N TRP A 588 -59.08 8.01 13.98
CA TRP A 588 -59.25 7.05 15.06
C TRP A 588 -59.96 5.77 14.57
N VAL A 589 -60.84 5.85 13.58
CA VAL A 589 -61.42 4.64 12.95
C VAL A 589 -60.34 3.83 12.23
N VAL A 590 -59.49 4.47 11.42
CA VAL A 590 -58.36 3.81 10.74
C VAL A 590 -57.45 3.14 11.78
N GLN A 591 -57.09 3.86 12.84
CA GLN A 591 -56.27 3.32 13.91
C GLN A 591 -56.94 2.12 14.60
N ALA A 592 -58.22 2.22 15.00
CA ALA A 592 -58.96 1.12 15.63
C ALA A 592 -59.02 -0.12 14.74
N ILE A 593 -59.26 0.05 13.44
CA ILE A 593 -59.27 -1.06 12.48
C ILE A 593 -57.88 -1.70 12.36
N LYS A 594 -56.80 -0.91 12.28
CA LYS A 594 -55.42 -1.42 12.29
C LYS A 594 -55.14 -2.27 13.53
N VAL A 595 -55.55 -1.81 14.73
CA VAL A 595 -55.42 -2.59 15.96
C VAL A 595 -56.21 -3.90 15.86
N CYS A 596 -57.47 -3.83 15.46
CA CYS A 596 -58.32 -5.03 15.43
C CYS A 596 -57.88 -6.06 14.38
N MET A 597 -57.35 -5.60 13.25
CA MET A 597 -56.90 -6.45 12.15
C MET A 597 -55.52 -7.05 12.39
N PHE A 598 -54.56 -6.25 12.87
CA PHE A 598 -53.13 -6.63 12.87
C PHE A 598 -52.49 -6.72 14.26
N GLY A 599 -53.21 -6.34 15.32
CA GLY A 599 -52.61 -6.18 16.65
C GLY A 599 -51.67 -4.98 16.75
N ALA A 600 -51.91 -3.96 15.91
CA ALA A 600 -51.17 -2.70 15.89
C ALA A 600 -51.33 -1.91 17.21
N TYR A 601 -50.48 -0.91 17.43
CA TYR A 601 -50.56 0.04 18.55
C TYR A 601 -50.65 -0.62 19.94
N ASP A 602 -49.90 -1.71 20.16
CA ASP A 602 -49.85 -2.46 21.42
C ASP A 602 -51.23 -3.01 21.83
N ASP A 603 -52.00 -3.51 20.85
CA ASP A 603 -53.35 -4.07 21.00
C ASP A 603 -54.39 -3.12 21.64
N ALA A 604 -54.11 -1.82 21.69
CA ALA A 604 -54.91 -0.82 22.40
C ALA A 604 -56.14 -0.31 21.61
N TRP A 605 -57.10 -1.18 21.26
CA TRP A 605 -58.26 -0.83 20.42
C TRP A 605 -59.34 0.01 21.15
N VAL A 606 -59.36 -0.02 22.49
CA VAL A 606 -60.38 0.69 23.29
C VAL A 606 -60.23 2.20 23.16
N ARG A 607 -59.00 2.72 23.23
CA ARG A 607 -58.72 4.16 23.14
C ARG A 607 -59.24 4.80 21.83
N PRO A 608 -58.88 4.31 20.63
CA PRO A 608 -59.39 4.90 19.39
C PRO A 608 -60.91 4.74 19.28
N LEU A 609 -61.48 3.61 19.71
CA LEU A 609 -62.92 3.42 19.72
C LEU A 609 -63.66 4.44 20.61
N THR A 610 -63.15 4.71 21.82
CA THR A 610 -63.75 5.72 22.72
C THR A 610 -63.72 7.12 22.13
N TRP A 611 -62.68 7.49 21.38
CA TRP A 611 -62.63 8.76 20.65
C TRP A 611 -63.71 8.85 19.58
N VAL A 612 -63.88 7.80 18.77
CA VAL A 612 -64.92 7.74 17.73
C VAL A 612 -66.32 7.80 18.37
N ALA A 613 -66.57 7.02 19.41
CA ALA A 613 -67.83 7.02 20.13
C ALA A 613 -68.15 8.39 20.76
N SER A 614 -67.14 9.05 21.35
CA SER A 614 -67.28 10.38 21.96
C SER A 614 -67.57 11.44 20.89
N ALA A 615 -66.89 11.40 19.75
CA ALA A 615 -67.16 12.28 18.61
C ALA A 615 -68.59 12.07 18.10
N GLY A 616 -69.03 10.82 17.93
CA GLY A 616 -70.40 10.48 17.56
C GLY A 616 -71.43 10.98 18.56
N LEU A 617 -71.16 10.87 19.87
CA LEU A 617 -72.03 11.37 20.93
C LEU A 617 -72.15 12.91 20.90
N VAL A 618 -71.02 13.62 20.78
CA VAL A 618 -70.99 15.09 20.68
C VAL A 618 -71.79 15.54 19.46
N VAL A 619 -71.55 14.93 18.30
CA VAL A 619 -72.29 15.23 17.07
C VAL A 619 -73.78 14.91 17.23
N SER A 620 -74.13 13.84 17.94
CA SER A 620 -75.52 13.47 18.21
C SER A 620 -76.25 14.49 19.08
N VAL A 621 -75.57 14.97 20.12
CA VAL A 621 -76.09 16.06 20.96
C VAL A 621 -76.28 17.30 20.10
N LEU A 622 -75.26 17.74 19.36
CA LEU A 622 -75.34 18.91 18.48
C LEU A 622 -76.47 18.78 17.45
N ALA A 623 -76.60 17.61 16.83
CA ALA A 623 -77.63 17.34 15.84
C ALA A 623 -79.04 17.49 16.41
N CYS A 624 -79.27 17.24 17.70
CA CYS A 624 -80.58 17.46 18.34
C CYS A 624 -81.00 18.94 18.31
N TYR A 625 -80.04 19.87 18.37
CA TYR A 625 -80.27 21.31 18.52
C TYR A 625 -80.04 22.10 17.22
N LEU A 626 -79.18 21.61 16.33
CA LEU A 626 -78.86 22.27 15.06
C LEU A 626 -79.91 22.01 13.98
N GLY A 627 -80.21 23.05 13.18
CA GLY A 627 -81.15 22.98 12.07
C GLY A 627 -82.62 23.00 12.48
N ARG A 628 -83.50 23.32 11.51
CA ARG A 628 -84.95 23.46 11.73
C ARG A 628 -85.72 22.33 11.07
N TRP A 629 -86.68 21.77 11.80
CA TRP A 629 -87.63 20.78 11.28
C TRP A 629 -88.72 21.43 10.45
N ARG A 630 -89.04 20.83 9.30
CA ARG A 630 -90.24 21.12 8.53
C ARG A 630 -91.30 20.08 8.88
N TYR A 631 -92.33 20.51 9.61
CA TYR A 631 -93.44 19.64 10.01
C TYR A 631 -94.52 19.61 8.94
N VAL A 632 -94.84 18.41 8.46
CA VAL A 632 -95.78 18.18 7.36
C VAL A 632 -96.87 17.20 7.82
N LEU A 633 -98.06 17.26 7.22
CA LEU A 633 -99.12 16.26 7.49
C LEU A 633 -98.61 14.85 7.14
N SER A 634 -99.01 13.84 7.90
CA SER A 634 -98.53 12.46 7.67
C SER A 634 -98.85 11.94 6.26
N SER A 635 -99.98 12.35 5.68
CA SER A 635 -100.39 12.03 4.30
C SER A 635 -99.53 12.68 3.22
N GLN A 636 -98.73 13.69 3.57
CA GLN A 636 -97.87 14.46 2.66
C GLN A 636 -96.38 14.08 2.80
N VAL A 637 -96.04 13.14 3.69
CA VAL A 637 -94.69 12.60 3.79
C VAL A 637 -94.45 11.68 2.59
N ARG A 638 -93.60 12.13 1.67
CA ARG A 638 -93.20 11.36 0.49
C ARG A 638 -91.83 10.71 0.70
N PRO A 639 -91.58 9.54 0.09
CA PRO A 639 -90.24 8.96 0.06
C PRO A 639 -89.27 9.93 -0.63
N ALA A 640 -87.99 9.88 -0.23
CA ALA A 640 -86.96 10.72 -0.85
C ALA A 640 -86.58 10.24 -2.25
N VAL A 641 -86.79 8.95 -2.52
CA VAL A 641 -86.61 8.32 -3.82
C VAL A 641 -87.98 7.83 -4.30
N SER A 642 -88.43 8.33 -5.44
CA SER A 642 -89.56 7.75 -6.16
C SER A 642 -89.00 6.76 -7.18
N PHE A 643 -89.28 5.47 -6.98
CA PHE A 643 -89.05 4.44 -7.99
C PHE A 643 -90.20 4.43 -8.99
#